data_AF-A0A1E4F0M5-F1
#
_entry.id   AF-A0A1E4F0M5-F1
#
_cell.length_a   1.000
_cell.length_b   1.000
_cell.length_c   1.000
_cell.angle_alpha   90.00
_cell.angle_beta   90.00
_cell.angle_gamma   90.00
#
_symmetry.space_group_name_H-M   'P 1'
#
loop_
_entity.id
_entity.type
_entity.pdbx_description
1 polymer ?
#
loop_
_entity_poly.entity_id
_entity_poly.type
_entity_poly.pdbx_seq_one_letter_code
_entity_poly.pdbx_strand_id
1 'polypeptide(L)'
;MRVDDFAQTFALQGVPADGEWLRHCVRMLRPRRGQDGTQLLEQFLTTLETVPDLLAQMQNAFWTFLEGNPARSLLAEGDMHLEHSLLASLVTRCLGKVLPPAPRPGWLQDEVRRAFDRASDALWLESLDEAVVARAVRLFSPPQGHALQAGLRAEVIGALDIVAHRLAGQGLDREVLRQAPELHKQLNPFLEQAREIDRMMLERDPDDVHLQVLLNQCQDVVLKVRRRARRDGTSMQLTYTLVAAEQSIARLRILLNMALGRLDERQRGRFMIDLCLGETRRHSVSDLMRHHLSLMALRVTHHAGETGHHYIAENRSQLLKLFLSAAGAGGIVAAMAMIKLEIAALHLPLFVQGFFFGLNYALGFVLIHLLGFTVATKQPAMTAAALAATLSEDWSGRGTPDLRGIADKCVHTMRSQSVAILGNVLLSLPVAVLISWMWYAQFGVPTAGVEKATHLLEELDPIHSPALFHAALAGVGLFLSGLFSGYVDNNAAYYGIADRLRHSPLLRRLLGKRVEVWAGYANHESGALAGNIFLGFYLGMLGAFGQVLGLPLDIRHVSFAAANLGYAWQSLHPAWSVVLYSLLGVALIGMVNLLVSFGLALALAVRARGLGRLALLKVAGQLGSRLLRRPQPQPSRQQPILSD
;
A
#
# COMPACT_ATOMS: atom_id res chain seq x y z
N MET A 1 -41.09 -15.72 -10.11
CA MET A 1 -41.98 -15.58 -8.95
C MET A 1 -41.90 -14.25 -8.20
N ARG A 2 -41.01 -13.27 -8.55
CA ARG A 2 -41.04 -11.90 -7.97
C ARG A 2 -41.43 -10.80 -8.96
N VAL A 3 -41.49 -11.14 -10.25
CA VAL A 3 -41.76 -10.17 -11.32
C VAL A 3 -43.27 -10.05 -11.60
N ASP A 4 -44.04 -11.11 -11.36
CA ASP A 4 -45.52 -11.02 -11.35
C ASP A 4 -46.02 -10.22 -10.12
N ASP A 5 -45.34 -10.37 -8.97
CA ASP A 5 -45.51 -9.51 -7.79
C ASP A 5 -45.16 -8.04 -8.11
N PHE A 6 -44.28 -7.78 -9.08
CA PHE A 6 -43.84 -6.43 -9.45
C PHE A 6 -45.00 -5.62 -10.08
N ALA A 7 -45.73 -6.25 -11.01
CA ALA A 7 -46.92 -5.65 -11.61
C ALA A 7 -48.05 -5.51 -10.58
N GLN A 8 -48.29 -6.53 -9.74
CA GLN A 8 -49.34 -6.49 -8.72
C GLN A 8 -49.08 -5.46 -7.62
N THR A 9 -47.86 -5.33 -7.12
CA THR A 9 -47.53 -4.40 -6.02
C THR A 9 -47.71 -2.95 -6.45
N PHE A 10 -47.21 -2.58 -7.64
CA PHE A 10 -47.36 -1.22 -8.16
C PHE A 10 -48.77 -0.94 -8.70
N ALA A 11 -49.48 -1.94 -9.23
CA ALA A 11 -50.90 -1.80 -9.60
C ALA A 11 -51.82 -1.58 -8.37
N LEU A 12 -51.45 -2.10 -7.20
CA LEU A 12 -52.23 -1.96 -5.96
C LEU A 12 -51.89 -0.71 -5.13
N GLN A 13 -50.63 -0.26 -5.12
CA GLN A 13 -50.16 0.81 -4.23
C GLN A 13 -49.81 2.12 -4.95
N GLY A 14 -49.75 2.13 -6.29
CA GLY A 14 -49.20 3.24 -7.06
C GLY A 14 -47.67 3.32 -6.95
N VAL A 15 -47.03 4.03 -7.87
CA VAL A 15 -45.57 4.24 -7.85
C VAL A 15 -45.26 5.50 -7.04
N PRO A 16 -44.59 5.42 -5.87
CA PRO A 16 -44.17 6.61 -5.13
C PRO A 16 -43.21 7.44 -6.00
N ALA A 17 -43.29 8.76 -5.94
CA ALA A 17 -42.40 9.66 -6.69
C ALA A 17 -41.22 10.19 -5.84
N ASP A 18 -41.04 9.64 -4.64
CA ASP A 18 -40.03 10.03 -3.66
C ASP A 18 -38.90 8.99 -3.55
N GLY A 19 -37.95 9.21 -2.64
CA GLY A 19 -36.84 8.28 -2.41
C GLY A 19 -37.23 6.87 -1.95
N GLU A 20 -38.50 6.61 -1.62
CA GLU A 20 -38.98 5.24 -1.38
C GLU A 20 -38.99 4.38 -2.64
N TRP A 21 -39.25 4.99 -3.79
CA TRP A 21 -39.24 4.29 -5.07
C TRP A 21 -37.90 3.60 -5.34
N LEU A 22 -36.81 4.37 -5.28
CA LEU A 22 -35.46 3.86 -5.56
C LEU A 22 -35.09 2.75 -4.56
N ARG A 23 -35.40 2.94 -3.28
CA ARG A 23 -35.16 1.95 -2.22
C ARG A 23 -35.97 0.67 -2.46
N HIS A 24 -37.20 0.77 -2.91
CA HIS A 24 -38.04 -0.38 -3.23
C HIS A 24 -37.47 -1.17 -4.42
N CYS A 25 -37.13 -0.48 -5.52
CA CYS A 25 -36.49 -1.09 -6.69
C CYS A 25 -35.18 -1.81 -6.31
N VAL A 26 -34.31 -1.15 -5.55
CA VAL A 26 -33.04 -1.76 -5.10
C VAL A 26 -33.29 -2.98 -4.21
N ARG A 27 -34.19 -2.93 -3.23
CA ARG A 27 -34.51 -4.09 -2.37
C ARG A 27 -35.04 -5.30 -3.14
N MET A 28 -35.75 -5.05 -4.23
CA MET A 28 -36.33 -6.09 -5.08
C MET A 28 -35.31 -6.72 -6.01
N LEU A 29 -34.49 -5.89 -6.66
CA LEU A 29 -33.44 -6.31 -7.61
C LEU A 29 -32.19 -6.87 -6.92
N ARG A 30 -31.99 -6.55 -5.63
CA ARG A 30 -30.85 -7.04 -4.84
C ARG A 30 -30.83 -8.58 -4.81
N PRO A 31 -29.75 -9.22 -5.31
CA PRO A 31 -29.66 -10.67 -5.38
C PRO A 31 -29.56 -11.30 -3.99
N ARG A 32 -30.21 -12.45 -3.81
CA ARG A 32 -29.98 -13.34 -2.66
C ARG A 32 -28.76 -14.22 -2.92
N ARG A 33 -28.24 -14.84 -1.86
CA ARG A 33 -27.06 -15.69 -1.92
C ARG A 33 -27.23 -16.78 -2.99
N GLY A 34 -26.34 -16.81 -3.99
CA GLY A 34 -26.38 -17.77 -5.11
C GLY A 34 -27.20 -17.34 -6.32
N GLN A 35 -27.85 -16.17 -6.31
CA GLN A 35 -28.55 -15.61 -7.47
C GLN A 35 -27.62 -14.72 -8.30
N ASP A 36 -27.82 -14.73 -9.61
CA ASP A 36 -27.15 -13.82 -10.54
C ASP A 36 -27.94 -12.51 -10.64
N GLY A 37 -27.29 -11.40 -10.25
CA GLY A 37 -27.89 -10.07 -10.30
C GLY A 37 -28.18 -9.59 -11.73
N THR A 38 -27.40 -10.04 -12.72
CA THR A 38 -27.60 -9.69 -14.13
C THR A 38 -28.89 -10.29 -14.65
N GLN A 39 -29.12 -11.58 -14.37
CA GLN A 39 -30.34 -12.28 -14.78
C GLN A 39 -31.60 -11.67 -14.14
N LEU A 40 -31.52 -11.24 -12.88
CA LEU A 40 -32.63 -10.57 -12.20
C LEU A 40 -32.98 -9.23 -12.86
N LEU A 41 -31.97 -8.42 -13.19
CA LEU A 41 -32.18 -7.16 -13.90
C LEU A 41 -32.73 -7.39 -15.31
N GLU A 42 -32.24 -8.41 -16.01
CA GLU A 42 -32.70 -8.77 -17.35
C GLU A 42 -34.16 -9.23 -17.36
N GLN A 43 -34.55 -10.10 -16.42
CA GLN A 43 -35.95 -10.51 -16.23
C GLN A 43 -36.84 -9.31 -15.93
N PHE A 44 -36.38 -8.41 -15.06
CA PHE A 44 -37.09 -7.21 -14.70
C PHE A 44 -37.36 -6.30 -15.91
N LEU A 45 -36.32 -5.96 -16.69
CA LEU A 45 -36.46 -5.13 -17.89
C LEU A 45 -37.38 -5.78 -18.93
N THR A 46 -37.31 -7.10 -19.06
CA THR A 46 -38.15 -7.85 -20.01
C THR A 46 -39.62 -7.77 -19.62
N THR A 47 -39.96 -7.84 -18.34
CA THR A 47 -41.37 -7.65 -17.92
C THR A 47 -41.86 -6.23 -18.14
N LEU A 48 -41.05 -5.21 -17.90
CA LEU A 48 -41.45 -3.83 -18.18
C LEU A 48 -41.79 -3.63 -19.67
N GLU A 49 -41.00 -4.21 -20.56
CA GLU A 49 -41.29 -4.16 -22.01
C GLU A 49 -42.57 -4.91 -22.40
N THR A 50 -42.96 -5.95 -21.64
CA THR A 50 -44.23 -6.68 -21.87
C THR A 50 -45.47 -5.98 -21.30
N VAL A 51 -45.31 -5.01 -20.39
CA VAL A 51 -46.41 -4.29 -19.73
C VAL A 51 -46.22 -2.77 -19.90
N PRO A 52 -46.67 -2.18 -21.02
CA PRO A 52 -46.39 -0.78 -21.36
C PRO A 52 -46.88 0.25 -20.33
N ASP A 53 -48.05 0.02 -19.71
CA ASP A 53 -48.61 0.92 -18.71
C ASP A 53 -47.73 0.99 -17.46
N LEU A 54 -47.19 -0.16 -17.03
CA LEU A 54 -46.28 -0.24 -15.90
C LEU A 54 -44.94 0.44 -16.21
N LEU A 55 -44.41 0.22 -17.41
CA LEU A 55 -43.20 0.91 -17.88
C LEU A 55 -43.38 2.44 -17.86
N ALA A 56 -44.50 2.96 -18.39
CA ALA A 56 -44.78 4.39 -18.40
C ALA A 56 -44.89 4.96 -16.98
N GLN A 57 -45.55 4.25 -16.06
CA GLN A 57 -45.62 4.66 -14.66
C GLN A 57 -44.23 4.69 -14.00
N MET A 58 -43.40 3.69 -14.26
CA MET A 58 -42.03 3.63 -13.72
C MET A 58 -41.13 4.71 -14.30
N GLN A 59 -41.21 4.98 -15.60
CA GLN A 59 -40.48 6.06 -16.25
C GLN A 59 -40.88 7.41 -15.64
N ASN A 60 -42.17 7.67 -15.50
CA ASN A 60 -42.66 8.92 -14.92
C ASN A 60 -42.21 9.10 -13.47
N ALA A 61 -42.26 8.04 -12.65
CA ALA A 61 -41.77 8.09 -11.28
C ALA A 61 -40.25 8.32 -11.22
N PHE A 62 -39.48 7.66 -12.08
CA PHE A 62 -38.03 7.88 -12.18
C PHE A 62 -37.70 9.32 -12.58
N TRP A 63 -38.40 9.86 -13.57
CA TRP A 63 -38.20 11.23 -14.04
C TRP A 63 -38.57 12.24 -12.96
N THR A 64 -39.74 12.09 -12.32
CA THR A 64 -40.17 12.95 -11.20
C THR A 64 -39.18 12.88 -10.04
N PHE A 65 -38.68 11.69 -9.72
CA PHE A 65 -37.65 11.48 -8.71
C PHE A 65 -36.36 12.25 -9.05
N LEU A 66 -35.90 12.21 -10.31
CA LEU A 66 -34.73 12.97 -10.75
C LEU A 66 -34.96 14.48 -10.75
N GLU A 67 -36.15 14.96 -11.11
CA GLU A 67 -36.50 16.39 -11.06
C GLU A 67 -36.49 16.93 -9.62
N GLY A 68 -36.97 16.13 -8.65
CA GLY A 68 -37.00 16.49 -7.24
C GLY A 68 -35.66 16.35 -6.50
N ASN A 69 -34.65 15.72 -7.11
CA ASN A 69 -33.37 15.42 -6.47
C ASN A 69 -32.19 15.84 -7.37
N PRO A 70 -31.60 17.03 -7.15
CA PRO A 70 -30.45 17.52 -7.90
C PRO A 70 -29.29 16.51 -7.91
N ALA A 71 -28.81 16.20 -9.11
CA ALA A 71 -27.77 15.22 -9.36
C ALA A 71 -26.34 15.80 -9.26
N ARG A 72 -26.21 17.14 -9.25
CA ARG A 72 -24.93 17.87 -9.33
C ARG A 72 -23.86 17.35 -8.37
N SER A 73 -24.21 17.22 -7.09
CA SER A 73 -23.27 16.75 -6.05
C SER A 73 -22.84 15.30 -6.27
N LEU A 74 -23.77 14.42 -6.71
CA LEU A 74 -23.44 13.04 -7.03
C LEU A 74 -22.52 12.97 -8.26
N LEU A 75 -22.85 13.70 -9.32
CA LEU A 75 -22.07 13.73 -10.56
C LEU A 75 -20.65 14.26 -10.34
N ALA A 76 -20.52 15.32 -9.52
CA ALA A 76 -19.24 15.91 -9.17
C ALA A 76 -18.44 15.01 -8.19
N GLU A 77 -19.04 14.50 -7.11
CA GLU A 77 -18.28 13.92 -5.99
C GLU A 77 -18.36 12.40 -5.84
N GLY A 78 -19.31 11.73 -6.50
CA GLY A 78 -19.79 10.39 -6.12
C GLY A 78 -18.74 9.30 -6.00
N ASP A 79 -17.56 9.43 -6.62
CA ASP A 79 -16.44 8.47 -6.54
C ASP A 79 -15.09 9.12 -6.19
N MET A 80 -15.06 10.43 -5.92
CA MET A 80 -13.81 11.13 -5.65
C MET A 80 -13.37 10.96 -4.18
N HIS A 81 -12.15 10.47 -3.99
CA HIS A 81 -11.56 10.24 -2.67
C HIS A 81 -10.89 11.53 -2.18
N LEU A 82 -11.68 12.42 -1.56
CA LEU A 82 -11.32 13.82 -1.31
C LEU A 82 -10.67 14.10 0.05
N GLU A 83 -10.45 13.09 0.89
CA GLU A 83 -10.12 13.34 2.29
C GLU A 83 -8.59 13.43 2.53
N HIS A 84 -8.14 14.60 2.99
CA HIS A 84 -6.72 14.94 3.20
C HIS A 84 -6.07 14.29 4.43
N SER A 85 -6.85 13.69 5.35
CA SER A 85 -6.32 13.15 6.61
C SER A 85 -6.85 11.75 6.92
N LEU A 86 -5.93 10.79 6.95
CA LEU A 86 -6.15 9.40 7.36
C LEU A 86 -6.96 9.25 8.65
N LEU A 87 -6.53 9.97 9.68
CA LEU A 87 -7.08 9.83 11.02
C LEU A 87 -8.47 10.47 11.09
N ALA A 88 -8.64 11.64 10.49
CA ALA A 88 -9.95 12.28 10.40
C ALA A 88 -10.95 11.40 9.63
N SER A 89 -10.54 10.84 8.48
CA SER A 89 -11.33 9.89 7.70
C SER A 89 -11.68 8.63 8.48
N LEU A 90 -10.71 8.05 9.20
CA LEU A 90 -10.93 6.88 10.03
C LEU A 90 -11.95 7.16 11.13
N VAL A 91 -11.77 8.27 11.85
CA VAL A 91 -12.67 8.68 12.93
C VAL A 91 -14.07 8.95 12.36
N THR A 92 -14.18 9.72 11.27
CA THR A 92 -15.46 10.00 10.62
C THR A 92 -16.16 8.73 10.13
N ARG A 93 -15.47 7.77 9.53
CA ARG A 93 -16.07 6.51 9.06
C ARG A 93 -16.41 5.56 10.20
N CYS A 94 -15.60 5.51 11.26
CA CYS A 94 -15.91 4.72 12.45
C CYS A 94 -17.12 5.30 13.20
N LEU A 95 -17.15 6.62 13.40
CA LEU A 95 -18.30 7.32 13.97
C LEU A 95 -19.53 7.17 13.08
N GLY A 96 -19.39 7.28 11.76
CA GLY A 96 -20.48 7.12 10.79
C GLY A 96 -21.11 5.71 10.79
N LYS A 97 -20.39 4.69 11.28
CA LYS A 97 -20.98 3.35 11.51
C LYS A 97 -21.88 3.29 12.75
N VAL A 98 -21.57 4.09 13.77
CA VAL A 98 -22.32 4.14 15.03
C VAL A 98 -23.44 5.18 14.94
N LEU A 99 -23.16 6.31 14.30
CA LEU A 99 -24.02 7.47 14.15
C LEU A 99 -23.92 7.97 12.69
N PRO A 100 -24.67 7.37 11.75
CA PRO A 100 -24.66 7.81 10.36
C PRO A 100 -25.16 9.25 10.24
N PRO A 101 -24.61 10.05 9.29
CA PRO A 101 -25.07 11.42 9.08
C PRO A 101 -26.56 11.44 8.71
N ALA A 102 -27.29 12.44 9.22
CA ALA A 102 -28.69 12.62 8.90
C ALA A 102 -28.85 12.88 7.39
N PRO A 103 -29.74 12.13 6.70
CA PRO A 103 -29.95 12.32 5.27
C PRO A 103 -30.58 13.69 5.01
N ARG A 104 -30.12 14.38 3.96
CA ARG A 104 -30.72 15.61 3.47
C ARG A 104 -31.80 15.26 2.44
N PRO A 105 -33.08 15.58 2.70
CA PRO A 105 -34.14 15.38 1.70
C PRO A 105 -33.83 16.20 0.45
N GLY A 106 -34.13 15.67 -0.74
CA GLY A 106 -33.90 16.37 -1.99
C GLY A 106 -32.44 16.39 -2.46
N TRP A 107 -31.62 15.41 -2.04
CA TRP A 107 -30.25 15.25 -2.53
C TRP A 107 -30.09 13.84 -3.09
N LEU A 108 -29.87 13.72 -4.41
CA LEU A 108 -29.80 12.42 -5.09
C LEU A 108 -28.71 11.52 -4.49
N GLN A 109 -27.60 12.13 -4.06
CA GLN A 109 -26.49 11.45 -3.40
C GLN A 109 -26.92 10.70 -2.12
N ASP A 110 -27.75 11.32 -1.28
CA ASP A 110 -28.24 10.72 -0.04
C ASP A 110 -29.34 9.69 -0.29
N GLU A 111 -30.10 9.82 -1.38
CA GLU A 111 -31.08 8.81 -1.81
C GLU A 111 -30.39 7.55 -2.35
N VAL A 112 -29.37 7.71 -3.20
CA VAL A 112 -28.53 6.59 -3.69
C VAL A 112 -27.89 5.87 -2.50
N ARG A 113 -27.33 6.62 -1.54
CA ARG A 113 -26.73 6.05 -0.33
C ARG A 113 -27.73 5.26 0.51
N ARG A 114 -28.95 5.76 0.69
CA ARG A 114 -30.00 5.05 1.44
C ARG A 114 -30.55 3.84 0.70
N ALA A 115 -30.48 3.83 -0.63
CA ALA A 115 -30.88 2.70 -1.44
C ALA A 115 -29.85 1.56 -1.42
N PHE A 116 -28.56 1.88 -1.58
CA PHE A 116 -27.45 0.92 -1.56
C PHE A 116 -26.77 0.84 -0.18
N ASP A 117 -27.54 0.38 0.81
CA ASP A 117 -27.15 0.37 2.23
C ASP A 117 -26.28 -0.83 2.65
N ARG A 118 -26.04 -1.82 1.78
CA ARG A 118 -25.30 -3.04 2.13
C ARG A 118 -23.94 -3.11 1.47
N ALA A 119 -22.93 -3.58 2.21
CA ALA A 119 -21.60 -3.83 1.67
C ALA A 119 -21.58 -4.84 0.49
N SER A 120 -22.57 -5.74 0.43
CA SER A 120 -22.75 -6.68 -0.68
C SER A 120 -23.22 -6.01 -1.98
N ASP A 121 -23.80 -4.81 -1.90
CA ASP A 121 -24.34 -4.11 -3.07
C ASP A 121 -23.22 -3.70 -4.03
N ALA A 122 -22.03 -3.38 -3.51
CA ALA A 122 -20.87 -3.09 -4.35
C ALA A 122 -20.46 -4.29 -5.22
N LEU A 123 -20.49 -5.51 -4.67
CA LEU A 123 -20.17 -6.73 -5.43
C LEU A 123 -21.23 -7.03 -6.48
N TRP A 124 -22.51 -6.78 -6.16
CA TRP A 124 -23.61 -6.95 -7.10
C TRP A 124 -23.52 -5.98 -8.26
N LEU A 125 -23.33 -4.68 -7.98
CA LEU A 125 -23.21 -3.64 -9.01
C LEU A 125 -21.99 -3.89 -9.92
N GLU A 126 -20.87 -4.34 -9.37
CA GLU A 126 -19.67 -4.71 -10.15
C GLU A 126 -19.89 -5.93 -11.07
N SER A 127 -20.83 -6.83 -10.72
CA SER A 127 -21.10 -8.06 -11.48
C SER A 127 -22.11 -7.90 -12.62
N LEU A 128 -22.76 -6.73 -12.73
CA LEU A 128 -23.77 -6.49 -13.74
C LEU A 128 -23.16 -6.46 -15.15
N ASP A 129 -23.78 -7.17 -16.09
CA ASP A 129 -23.39 -7.11 -17.49
C ASP A 129 -23.68 -5.73 -18.12
N GLU A 130 -22.69 -5.18 -18.83
CA GLU A 130 -22.76 -3.83 -19.39
C GLU A 130 -23.88 -3.69 -20.44
N ALA A 131 -24.22 -4.75 -21.17
CA ALA A 131 -25.30 -4.69 -22.16
C ALA A 131 -26.68 -4.63 -21.50
N VAL A 132 -26.89 -5.36 -20.40
CA VAL A 132 -28.14 -5.30 -19.62
C VAL A 132 -28.32 -3.93 -18.97
N VAL A 133 -27.24 -3.36 -18.45
CA VAL A 133 -27.26 -2.00 -17.87
C VAL A 133 -27.54 -0.97 -18.97
N ALA A 134 -26.91 -1.07 -20.15
CA ALA A 134 -27.19 -0.20 -21.28
C ALA A 134 -28.65 -0.27 -21.75
N ARG A 135 -29.27 -1.47 -21.70
CA ARG A 135 -30.70 -1.63 -21.97
C ARG A 135 -31.55 -0.88 -20.94
N ALA A 136 -31.22 -0.95 -19.65
CA ALA A 136 -31.89 -0.15 -18.62
C ALA A 136 -31.74 1.36 -18.89
N VAL A 137 -30.54 1.83 -19.22
CA VAL A 137 -30.30 3.25 -19.57
C VAL A 137 -31.20 3.68 -20.72
N ARG A 138 -31.28 2.88 -21.79
CA ARG A 138 -32.13 3.15 -22.94
C ARG A 138 -33.60 3.24 -22.55
N LEU A 139 -34.07 2.27 -21.77
CA LEU A 139 -35.47 2.14 -21.38
C LEU A 139 -35.94 3.31 -20.49
N PHE A 140 -35.06 3.85 -19.63
CA PHE A 140 -35.40 4.95 -18.72
C PHE A 140 -34.96 6.35 -19.22
N SER A 141 -34.31 6.42 -20.38
CA SER A 141 -33.93 7.70 -20.98
C SER A 141 -35.17 8.48 -21.43
N PRO A 142 -35.32 9.76 -21.04
CA PRO A 142 -36.45 10.56 -21.48
C PRO A 142 -36.41 10.78 -23.01
N PRO A 143 -37.57 10.82 -23.68
CA PRO A 143 -37.64 11.05 -25.12
C PRO A 143 -37.10 12.43 -25.51
N GLN A 144 -36.67 12.59 -26.77
CA GLN A 144 -36.16 13.88 -27.28
C GLN A 144 -37.17 15.01 -27.05
N GLY A 145 -36.70 16.13 -26.50
CA GLY A 145 -37.52 17.31 -26.23
C GLY A 145 -38.27 17.29 -24.89
N HIS A 146 -38.12 16.24 -24.08
CA HIS A 146 -38.68 16.19 -22.73
C HIS A 146 -38.01 17.22 -21.80
N ALA A 147 -38.77 17.92 -20.95
CA ALA A 147 -38.26 18.98 -20.07
C ALA A 147 -37.10 18.53 -19.16
N LEU A 148 -37.18 17.31 -18.63
CA LEU A 148 -36.11 16.67 -17.85
C LEU A 148 -34.74 16.66 -18.56
N GLN A 149 -34.68 16.57 -19.91
CA GLN A 149 -33.40 16.58 -20.62
C GLN A 149 -32.63 17.89 -20.40
N ALA A 150 -33.33 19.02 -20.40
CA ALA A 150 -32.72 20.32 -20.13
C ALA A 150 -32.26 20.42 -18.67
N GLY A 151 -33.07 19.92 -17.72
CA GLY A 151 -32.72 19.85 -16.30
C GLY A 151 -31.48 19.01 -16.02
N LEU A 152 -31.43 17.79 -16.57
CA LEU A 152 -30.27 16.90 -16.44
C LEU A 152 -29.01 17.50 -17.08
N ARG A 153 -29.14 18.16 -18.24
CA ARG A 153 -28.02 18.86 -18.87
C ARG A 153 -27.50 20.00 -17.97
N ALA A 154 -28.39 20.79 -17.35
CA ALA A 154 -27.99 21.83 -16.41
C ALA A 154 -27.28 21.27 -15.17
N GLU A 155 -27.71 20.11 -14.66
CA GLU A 155 -27.06 19.43 -13.55
C GLU A 155 -25.67 18.90 -13.92
N VAL A 156 -25.49 18.37 -15.14
CA VAL A 156 -24.18 17.96 -15.66
C VAL A 156 -23.25 19.17 -15.83
N ILE A 157 -23.74 20.28 -16.38
CA ILE A 157 -22.97 21.53 -16.54
C ILE A 157 -22.53 22.06 -15.17
N GLY A 158 -23.45 22.10 -14.20
CA GLY A 158 -23.12 22.52 -12.83
C GLY A 158 -22.11 21.59 -12.14
N ALA A 159 -22.12 20.29 -12.45
CA ALA A 159 -21.13 19.36 -11.93
C ALA A 159 -19.76 19.58 -12.60
N LEU A 160 -19.76 19.86 -13.90
CA LEU A 160 -18.56 20.14 -14.69
C LEU A 160 -17.84 21.40 -14.16
N ASP A 161 -18.60 22.47 -13.87
CA ASP A 161 -18.10 23.69 -13.22
C ASP A 161 -17.43 23.42 -11.85
N ILE A 162 -18.10 22.67 -10.97
CA ILE A 162 -17.55 22.31 -9.64
C ILE A 162 -16.22 21.56 -9.77
N VAL A 163 -16.16 20.56 -10.68
CA VAL A 163 -14.95 19.74 -10.85
C VAL A 163 -13.84 20.56 -11.50
N ALA A 164 -14.16 21.49 -12.40
CA ALA A 164 -13.19 22.37 -13.05
C ALA A 164 -12.50 23.28 -12.02
N HIS A 165 -13.28 23.96 -11.19
CA HIS A 165 -12.74 24.82 -10.12
C HIS A 165 -11.96 24.03 -9.07
N ARG A 166 -12.37 22.80 -8.79
CA ARG A 166 -11.62 21.89 -7.92
C ARG A 166 -10.26 21.52 -8.51
N LEU A 167 -10.20 21.18 -9.80
CA LEU A 167 -8.95 20.90 -10.50
C LEU A 167 -8.03 22.12 -10.50
N ALA A 168 -8.59 23.31 -10.71
CA ALA A 168 -7.87 24.57 -10.58
C ALA A 168 -7.22 24.74 -9.19
N GLY A 169 -7.98 24.49 -8.12
CA GLY A 169 -7.48 24.52 -6.74
C GLY A 169 -6.37 23.50 -6.47
N GLN A 170 -6.48 22.29 -7.00
CA GLN A 170 -5.44 21.25 -6.89
C GLN A 170 -4.13 21.67 -7.59
N GLY A 171 -4.21 22.35 -8.73
CA GLY A 171 -3.05 22.90 -9.43
C GLY A 171 -2.37 24.06 -8.72
N LEU A 172 -3.07 24.70 -7.77
CA LEU A 172 -2.57 25.79 -6.93
C LEU A 172 -2.12 25.32 -5.53
N ASP A 173 -2.23 24.03 -5.22
CA ASP A 173 -1.75 23.48 -3.96
C ASP A 173 -0.25 23.74 -3.83
N ARG A 174 0.18 24.23 -2.65
CA ARG A 174 1.56 24.59 -2.36
C ARG A 174 2.53 23.44 -2.65
N GLU A 175 2.13 22.20 -2.40
CA GLU A 175 2.98 21.03 -2.66
C GLU A 175 3.17 20.77 -4.15
N VAL A 176 2.13 20.97 -4.96
CA VAL A 176 2.18 20.86 -6.43
C VAL A 176 3.07 21.98 -6.98
N LEU A 177 2.84 23.21 -6.54
CA LEU A 177 3.62 24.38 -6.95
C LEU A 177 5.09 24.31 -6.54
N ARG A 178 5.42 23.70 -5.40
CA ARG A 178 6.80 23.45 -4.97
C ARG A 178 7.54 22.52 -5.94
N GLN A 179 6.83 21.52 -6.48
CA GLN A 179 7.38 20.55 -7.42
C GLN A 179 7.31 21.01 -8.88
N ALA A 180 6.43 21.95 -9.21
CA ALA A 180 6.28 22.55 -10.54
C ALA A 180 6.31 24.09 -10.46
N PRO A 181 7.45 24.71 -10.12
CA PRO A 181 7.57 26.17 -10.01
C PRO A 181 7.28 26.90 -11.33
N GLU A 182 7.37 26.22 -12.48
CA GLU A 182 6.96 26.74 -13.79
C GLU A 182 5.50 27.22 -13.83
N LEU A 183 4.60 26.64 -13.02
CA LEU A 183 3.19 27.03 -12.93
C LEU A 183 2.98 28.45 -12.39
N HIS A 184 3.99 29.04 -11.74
CA HIS A 184 3.95 30.46 -11.34
C HIS A 184 4.42 31.42 -12.44
N LYS A 185 5.23 30.93 -13.39
CA LYS A 185 5.92 31.77 -14.37
C LYS A 185 5.26 31.75 -15.74
N GLN A 186 4.44 30.73 -16.01
CA GLN A 186 3.77 30.50 -17.28
C GLN A 186 2.25 30.40 -17.08
N LEU A 187 1.51 30.31 -18.18
CA LEU A 187 0.07 30.06 -18.16
C LEU A 187 -0.20 28.74 -17.42
N ASN A 188 -1.03 28.77 -16.37
CA ASN A 188 -1.31 27.60 -15.55
C ASN A 188 -2.49 26.82 -16.16
N PRO A 189 -2.27 25.63 -16.76
CA PRO A 189 -3.33 24.90 -17.47
C PRO A 189 -4.49 24.50 -16.55
N PHE A 190 -4.26 24.36 -15.23
CA PHE A 190 -5.30 24.04 -14.26
C PHE A 190 -6.30 25.19 -14.07
N LEU A 191 -5.83 26.45 -14.18
CA LEU A 191 -6.70 27.62 -14.12
C LEU A 191 -7.39 27.87 -15.47
N GLU A 192 -6.66 27.71 -16.57
CA GLU A 192 -7.20 27.99 -17.90
C GLU A 192 -8.28 26.99 -18.30
N GLN A 193 -8.18 25.71 -17.92
CA GLN A 193 -9.25 24.75 -18.22
C GLN A 193 -10.60 25.14 -17.58
N ALA A 194 -10.59 25.77 -16.39
CA ALA A 194 -11.82 26.22 -15.75
C ALA A 194 -12.44 27.42 -16.51
N ARG A 195 -11.60 28.37 -16.92
CA ARG A 195 -12.06 29.52 -17.74
C ARG A 195 -12.60 29.08 -19.10
N GLU A 196 -11.96 28.10 -19.72
CA GLU A 196 -12.40 27.56 -21.01
C GLU A 196 -13.75 26.88 -20.88
N ILE A 197 -13.94 26.10 -19.82
CA ILE A 197 -15.22 25.50 -19.46
C ILE A 197 -16.30 26.57 -19.31
N ASP A 198 -16.05 27.63 -18.53
CA ASP A 198 -17.02 28.71 -18.33
C ASP A 198 -17.44 29.37 -19.64
N ARG A 199 -16.49 29.56 -20.57
CA ARG A 199 -16.75 30.10 -21.91
C ARG A 199 -17.60 29.15 -22.74
N MET A 200 -17.20 27.88 -22.81
CA MET A 200 -17.91 26.86 -23.58
C MET A 200 -19.37 26.68 -23.13
N MET A 201 -19.66 26.89 -21.83
CA MET A 201 -21.02 26.76 -21.32
C MET A 201 -21.97 27.89 -21.80
N LEU A 202 -21.43 29.00 -22.32
CA LEU A 202 -22.19 30.10 -22.90
C LEU A 202 -22.39 29.94 -24.42
N GLU A 203 -21.62 29.06 -25.07
CA GLU A 203 -21.65 28.84 -26.50
C GLU A 203 -22.72 27.82 -26.90
N ARG A 204 -23.32 28.02 -28.09
CA ARG A 204 -24.40 27.15 -28.59
C ARG A 204 -23.87 25.83 -29.17
N ASP A 205 -22.67 25.86 -29.75
CA ASP A 205 -21.97 24.70 -30.29
C ASP A 205 -20.46 24.83 -29.97
N PRO A 206 -20.07 24.52 -28.72
CA PRO A 206 -18.70 24.73 -28.26
C PRO A 206 -17.73 23.70 -28.85
N ASP A 207 -16.60 24.18 -29.38
CA ASP A 207 -15.47 23.33 -29.74
C ASP A 207 -14.67 22.97 -28.47
N ASP A 208 -14.50 21.67 -28.20
CA ASP A 208 -13.77 21.18 -27.03
C ASP A 208 -12.30 20.87 -27.30
N VAL A 209 -11.80 21.05 -28.52
CA VAL A 209 -10.40 20.73 -28.88
C VAL A 209 -9.42 21.44 -27.95
N HIS A 210 -9.60 22.74 -27.70
CA HIS A 210 -8.71 23.49 -26.83
C HIS A 210 -8.81 23.02 -25.36
N LEU A 211 -10.00 22.73 -24.85
CA LEU A 211 -10.19 22.17 -23.51
C LEU A 211 -9.52 20.79 -23.36
N GLN A 212 -9.62 19.91 -24.36
CA GLN A 212 -8.95 18.61 -24.34
C GLN A 212 -7.42 18.76 -24.27
N VAL A 213 -6.86 19.75 -24.99
CA VAL A 213 -5.43 20.09 -24.90
C VAL A 213 -5.07 20.56 -23.49
N LEU A 214 -5.86 21.45 -22.88
CA LEU A 214 -5.62 21.91 -21.51
C LEU A 214 -5.71 20.77 -20.48
N LEU A 215 -6.67 19.85 -20.63
CA LEU A 215 -6.78 18.66 -19.77
C LEU A 215 -5.60 17.69 -19.96
N ASN A 216 -5.07 17.55 -21.17
CA ASN A 216 -3.83 16.79 -21.41
C ASN A 216 -2.62 17.47 -20.75
N GLN A 217 -2.49 18.79 -20.86
CA GLN A 217 -1.43 19.55 -20.20
C GLN A 217 -1.51 19.43 -18.67
N CYS A 218 -2.72 19.46 -18.08
CA CYS A 218 -2.91 19.20 -16.65
C CYS A 218 -2.40 17.80 -16.29
N GLN A 219 -2.74 16.79 -17.09
CA GLN A 219 -2.28 15.41 -16.89
C GLN A 219 -0.75 15.30 -16.98
N ASP A 220 -0.12 15.98 -17.94
CA ASP A 220 1.33 16.01 -18.11
C ASP A 220 2.03 16.65 -16.90
N VAL A 221 1.48 17.74 -16.37
CA VAL A 221 1.99 18.36 -15.14
C VAL A 221 1.87 17.40 -13.96
N VAL A 222 0.73 16.72 -13.78
CA VAL A 222 0.56 15.72 -12.72
C VAL A 222 1.60 14.61 -12.84
N LEU A 223 1.84 14.09 -14.04
CA LEU A 223 2.86 13.07 -14.29
C LEU A 223 4.28 13.61 -14.01
N LYS A 224 4.58 14.84 -14.41
CA LYS A 224 5.87 15.48 -14.18
C LYS A 224 6.14 15.72 -12.69
N VAL A 225 5.15 16.24 -11.97
CA VAL A 225 5.21 16.43 -10.51
C VAL A 225 5.38 15.09 -9.80
N ARG A 226 4.66 14.04 -10.23
CA ARG A 226 4.84 12.69 -9.70
C ARG A 226 6.26 12.18 -9.92
N ARG A 227 6.88 12.42 -11.08
CA ARG A 227 8.28 12.03 -11.35
C ARG A 227 9.26 12.80 -10.47
N ARG A 228 9.10 14.13 -10.33
CA ARG A 228 9.96 14.96 -9.46
C ARG A 228 9.83 14.55 -7.99
N ALA A 229 8.61 14.34 -7.50
CA ALA A 229 8.34 13.91 -6.13
C ALA A 229 8.91 12.51 -5.80
N ARG A 230 9.20 11.67 -6.80
CA ARG A 230 9.93 10.41 -6.57
C ARG A 230 11.39 10.64 -6.20
N ARG A 231 12.03 11.61 -6.86
CA ARG A 231 13.44 11.98 -6.63
C ARG A 231 13.60 12.88 -5.41
N ASP A 232 12.74 13.88 -5.28
CA ASP A 232 12.88 14.96 -4.30
C ASP A 232 12.08 14.65 -3.00
N GLY A 233 11.49 13.46 -2.89
CA GLY A 233 10.61 13.05 -1.80
C GLY A 233 9.18 13.62 -1.91
N THR A 234 8.22 12.97 -1.24
CA THR A 234 6.78 13.32 -1.33
C THR A 234 6.06 13.37 0.03
N SER A 235 5.03 14.20 0.16
CA SER A 235 4.18 14.31 1.36
C SER A 235 2.85 13.57 1.21
N MET A 236 2.18 13.35 2.36
CA MET A 236 0.79 12.83 2.40
C MET A 236 -0.10 13.64 1.49
N GLN A 237 -0.13 14.96 1.74
CA GLN A 237 -0.88 15.92 0.98
C GLN A 237 -0.60 15.85 -0.53
N LEU A 238 0.67 15.91 -0.95
CA LEU A 238 1.01 15.94 -2.38
C LEU A 238 0.45 14.72 -3.12
N THR A 239 0.59 13.52 -2.58
CA THR A 239 0.06 12.34 -3.28
C THR A 239 -1.46 12.35 -3.35
N TYR A 240 -2.16 12.80 -2.30
CA TYR A 240 -3.62 12.95 -2.36
C TYR A 240 -4.02 13.96 -3.42
N THR A 241 -3.36 15.12 -3.45
CA THR A 241 -3.65 16.15 -4.45
C THR A 241 -3.42 15.64 -5.87
N LEU A 242 -2.36 14.87 -6.13
CA LEU A 242 -2.12 14.29 -7.46
C LEU A 242 -3.16 13.23 -7.84
N VAL A 243 -3.55 12.34 -6.92
CA VAL A 243 -4.61 11.35 -7.18
C VAL A 243 -5.95 12.04 -7.44
N ALA A 244 -6.28 13.03 -6.61
CA ALA A 244 -7.50 13.81 -6.75
C ALA A 244 -7.51 14.60 -8.06
N ALA A 245 -6.36 15.10 -8.53
CA ALA A 245 -6.22 15.75 -9.84
C ALA A 245 -6.47 14.77 -11.00
N GLU A 246 -5.89 13.56 -10.98
CA GLU A 246 -6.17 12.54 -12.00
C GLU A 246 -7.65 12.16 -12.03
N GLN A 247 -8.27 11.99 -10.86
CA GLN A 247 -9.70 11.71 -10.75
C GLN A 247 -10.55 12.87 -11.29
N SER A 248 -10.16 14.12 -11.00
CA SER A 248 -10.86 15.32 -11.47
C SER A 248 -10.74 15.47 -12.99
N ILE A 249 -9.56 15.24 -13.57
CA ILE A 249 -9.34 15.24 -15.03
C ILE A 249 -10.20 14.16 -15.71
N ALA A 250 -10.18 12.93 -15.19
CA ALA A 250 -10.99 11.84 -15.73
C ALA A 250 -12.50 12.15 -15.63
N ARG A 251 -12.93 12.71 -14.50
CA ARG A 251 -14.31 13.13 -14.27
C ARG A 251 -14.76 14.23 -15.24
N LEU A 252 -13.93 15.25 -15.45
CA LEU A 252 -14.21 16.33 -16.41
C LEU A 252 -14.42 15.78 -17.82
N ARG A 253 -13.58 14.84 -18.28
CA ARG A 253 -13.75 14.22 -19.61
C ARG A 253 -15.08 13.49 -19.75
N ILE A 254 -15.50 12.76 -18.72
CA ILE A 254 -16.78 12.04 -18.75
C ILE A 254 -17.95 13.03 -18.74
N LEU A 255 -17.95 14.02 -17.84
CA LEU A 255 -18.99 15.03 -17.75
C LEU A 255 -19.08 15.88 -19.02
N LEU A 256 -17.95 16.23 -19.63
CA LEU A 256 -17.89 16.96 -20.90
C LEU A 256 -18.55 16.16 -22.03
N ASN A 257 -18.16 14.90 -22.20
CA ASN A 257 -18.78 14.03 -23.20
C ASN A 257 -20.27 13.80 -22.92
N MET A 258 -20.69 13.79 -21.65
CA MET A 258 -22.10 13.71 -21.28
C MET A 258 -22.86 14.99 -21.64
N ALA A 259 -22.30 16.17 -21.35
CA ALA A 259 -22.89 17.48 -21.66
C ALA A 259 -23.04 17.70 -23.18
N LEU A 260 -22.08 17.20 -23.96
CA LEU A 260 -22.06 17.25 -25.42
C LEU A 260 -22.89 16.13 -26.07
N GLY A 261 -23.51 15.24 -25.29
CA GLY A 261 -24.33 14.13 -25.81
C GLY A 261 -23.54 13.05 -26.56
N ARG A 262 -22.23 12.95 -26.32
CA ARG A 262 -21.31 12.03 -27.02
C ARG A 262 -21.19 10.64 -26.38
N LEU A 263 -21.68 10.47 -25.15
CA LEU A 263 -21.65 9.17 -24.47
C LEU A 263 -22.75 8.26 -24.98
N ASP A 264 -22.42 7.01 -25.28
CA ASP A 264 -23.41 5.97 -25.60
C ASP A 264 -24.12 5.42 -24.34
N GLU A 265 -25.12 4.55 -24.51
CA GLU A 265 -25.84 3.96 -23.38
C GLU A 265 -24.95 3.15 -22.43
N ARG A 266 -23.92 2.46 -22.96
CA ARG A 266 -23.01 1.62 -22.18
C ARG A 266 -22.14 2.47 -21.28
N GLN A 267 -21.56 3.54 -21.83
CA GLN A 267 -20.73 4.49 -21.11
C GLN A 267 -21.54 5.23 -20.04
N ARG A 268 -22.77 5.66 -20.34
CA ARG A 268 -23.68 6.24 -19.34
C ARG A 268 -24.00 5.24 -18.23
N GLY A 269 -24.31 3.99 -18.58
CA GLY A 269 -24.56 2.91 -17.64
C GLY A 269 -23.40 2.63 -16.70
N ARG A 270 -22.20 2.51 -17.26
CA ARG A 270 -20.95 2.33 -16.51
C ARG A 270 -20.71 3.47 -15.53
N PHE A 271 -20.87 4.71 -16.00
CA PHE A 271 -20.69 5.89 -15.16
C PHE A 271 -21.68 5.94 -13.99
N MET A 272 -22.95 5.59 -14.21
CA MET A 272 -23.94 5.49 -13.14
C MET A 272 -23.60 4.40 -12.11
N ILE A 273 -23.10 3.25 -12.57
CA ILE A 273 -22.59 2.21 -11.67
C ILE A 273 -21.42 2.72 -10.86
N ASP A 274 -20.44 3.37 -11.48
CA ASP A 274 -19.27 3.91 -10.79
C ASP A 274 -19.67 4.95 -9.72
N LEU A 275 -20.69 5.79 -10.00
CA LEU A 275 -21.29 6.71 -9.02
C LEU A 275 -21.91 5.99 -7.82
N CYS A 276 -22.71 4.94 -8.06
CA CYS A 276 -23.32 4.13 -6.99
C CYS A 276 -22.26 3.39 -6.16
N LEU A 277 -21.22 2.86 -6.83
CA LEU A 277 -20.10 2.18 -6.18
C LEU A 277 -19.31 3.12 -5.28
N GLY A 278 -19.04 4.34 -5.74
CA GLY A 278 -18.33 5.33 -4.94
C GLY A 278 -19.10 5.71 -3.67
N GLU A 279 -20.42 5.89 -3.75
CA GLU A 279 -21.26 6.15 -2.57
C GLU A 279 -21.35 4.95 -1.62
N THR A 280 -21.44 3.72 -2.15
CA THR A 280 -21.46 2.49 -1.34
C THR A 280 -20.14 2.31 -0.57
N ARG A 281 -19.00 2.68 -1.18
CA ARG A 281 -17.67 2.54 -0.57
C ARG A 281 -17.23 3.70 0.31
N ARG A 282 -17.97 4.82 0.32
CA ARG A 282 -17.60 6.06 1.04
C ARG A 282 -17.41 5.86 2.55
N HIS A 283 -18.17 4.97 3.19
CA HIS A 283 -18.06 4.66 4.62
C HIS A 283 -17.24 3.40 4.93
N SER A 284 -16.66 2.75 3.91
CA SER A 284 -15.84 1.56 4.09
C SER A 284 -14.50 1.92 4.73
N VAL A 285 -14.33 1.55 6.00
CA VAL A 285 -13.04 1.64 6.71
C VAL A 285 -11.99 0.75 6.04
N SER A 286 -12.40 -0.43 5.55
CA SER A 286 -11.51 -1.36 4.86
C SER A 286 -10.96 -0.76 3.57
N ASP A 287 -11.80 -0.07 2.79
CA ASP A 287 -11.36 0.54 1.53
C ASP A 287 -10.57 1.83 1.75
N LEU A 288 -10.90 2.61 2.80
CA LEU A 288 -10.03 3.69 3.28
C LEU A 288 -8.63 3.16 3.61
N MET A 289 -8.54 2.13 4.46
CA MET A 289 -7.26 1.54 4.82
C MET A 289 -6.54 0.95 3.62
N ARG A 290 -7.26 0.32 2.70
CA ARG A 290 -6.68 -0.21 1.46
C ARG A 290 -6.07 0.91 0.62
N HIS A 291 -6.80 2.00 0.39
CA HIS A 291 -6.37 3.12 -0.44
C HIS A 291 -5.19 3.87 0.19
N HIS A 292 -5.27 4.21 1.48
CA HIS A 292 -4.21 4.94 2.15
C HIS A 292 -2.96 4.07 2.36
N LEU A 293 -3.12 2.79 2.70
CA LEU A 293 -1.99 1.87 2.80
C LEU A 293 -1.33 1.64 1.44
N SER A 294 -2.10 1.58 0.32
CA SER A 294 -1.50 1.50 -1.02
C SER A 294 -0.70 2.76 -1.37
N LEU A 295 -1.16 3.94 -0.95
CA LEU A 295 -0.44 5.20 -1.19
C LEU A 295 0.82 5.32 -0.32
N MET A 296 0.77 4.93 0.96
CA MET A 296 1.95 4.88 1.82
C MET A 296 2.95 3.82 1.33
N ALA A 297 2.45 2.64 0.95
CA ALA A 297 3.26 1.60 0.36
C ALA A 297 3.98 2.11 -0.88
N LEU A 298 3.30 2.78 -1.81
CA LEU A 298 3.90 3.34 -3.01
C LEU A 298 5.11 4.25 -2.69
N ARG A 299 5.05 5.05 -1.63
CA ARG A 299 6.17 5.94 -1.26
C ARG A 299 7.35 5.20 -0.69
N VAL A 300 7.05 4.33 0.27
CA VAL A 300 8.07 3.59 1.01
C VAL A 300 8.74 2.58 0.09
N THR A 301 8.00 1.95 -0.82
CA THR A 301 8.54 0.93 -1.72
C THR A 301 9.44 1.51 -2.80
N HIS A 302 9.16 2.72 -3.28
CA HIS A 302 9.96 3.36 -4.31
C HIS A 302 11.33 3.83 -3.78
N HIS A 303 11.37 4.52 -2.64
CA HIS A 303 12.63 5.02 -2.07
C HIS A 303 13.51 3.91 -1.47
N ALA A 304 12.89 2.89 -0.86
CA ALA A 304 13.64 1.70 -0.40
C ALA A 304 14.30 0.93 -1.56
N GLY A 305 13.84 1.15 -2.80
CA GLY A 305 14.37 0.48 -3.98
C GLY A 305 15.70 1.02 -4.49
N GLU A 306 15.92 2.34 -4.43
CA GLU A 306 17.19 2.95 -4.86
C GLU A 306 18.35 2.51 -3.96
N THR A 307 18.12 2.38 -2.64
CA THR A 307 19.10 1.87 -1.68
C THR A 307 19.31 0.34 -1.75
N GLY A 308 18.36 -0.40 -2.35
CA GLY A 308 18.33 -1.86 -2.33
C GLY A 308 19.17 -2.55 -3.42
N HIS A 309 19.55 -1.85 -4.49
CA HIS A 309 20.23 -2.43 -5.65
C HIS A 309 21.62 -3.00 -5.33
N HIS A 310 22.34 -2.40 -4.38
CA HIS A 310 23.67 -2.85 -3.98
C HIS A 310 23.69 -4.18 -3.21
N TYR A 311 22.52 -4.74 -2.86
CA TYR A 311 22.40 -5.95 -2.04
C TYR A 311 21.96 -7.21 -2.81
N ILE A 312 21.79 -7.11 -4.13
CA ILE A 312 21.49 -8.26 -4.99
C ILE A 312 22.79 -8.65 -5.70
N ALA A 313 23.28 -9.86 -5.43
CA ALA A 313 24.45 -10.39 -6.12
C ALA A 313 24.03 -11.01 -7.46
N GLU A 314 24.51 -10.44 -8.55
CA GLU A 314 24.30 -10.95 -9.92
C GLU A 314 25.34 -12.01 -10.29
N ASN A 315 26.57 -11.87 -9.77
CA ASN A 315 27.71 -12.73 -10.11
C ASN A 315 28.31 -13.44 -8.88
N ARG A 316 29.08 -14.52 -9.12
CA ARG A 316 29.73 -15.31 -8.05
C ARG A 316 30.65 -14.48 -7.15
N SER A 317 31.40 -13.53 -7.71
CA SER A 317 32.29 -12.65 -6.96
C SER A 317 31.53 -11.72 -6.01
N GLN A 318 30.40 -11.18 -6.45
CA GLN A 318 29.50 -10.38 -5.61
C GLN A 318 28.87 -11.23 -4.50
N LEU A 319 28.53 -12.49 -4.81
CA LEU A 319 28.00 -13.43 -3.82
C LEU A 319 29.01 -13.74 -2.71
N LEU A 320 30.29 -13.88 -3.05
CA LEU A 320 31.37 -14.06 -2.07
C LEU A 320 31.59 -12.79 -1.23
N LYS A 321 31.58 -11.60 -1.84
CA LYS A 321 31.66 -10.32 -1.10
C LYS A 321 30.50 -10.18 -0.11
N LEU A 322 29.29 -10.51 -0.54
CA LEU A 322 28.10 -10.50 0.32
C LEU A 322 28.25 -11.49 1.48
N PHE A 323 28.72 -12.71 1.21
CA PHE A 323 28.99 -13.71 2.24
C PHE A 323 30.00 -13.23 3.28
N LEU A 324 31.13 -12.64 2.85
CA LEU A 324 32.18 -12.13 3.76
C LEU A 324 31.69 -10.93 4.59
N SER A 325 30.98 -10.00 3.96
CA SER A 325 30.34 -8.86 4.64
C SER A 325 29.31 -9.32 5.67
N ALA A 326 28.54 -10.35 5.36
CA ALA A 326 27.56 -10.96 6.26
C ALA A 326 28.25 -11.73 7.41
N ALA A 327 29.31 -12.48 7.11
CA ALA A 327 30.10 -13.14 8.15
C ALA A 327 30.59 -12.13 9.20
N GLY A 328 31.16 -10.99 8.78
CA GLY A 328 31.57 -9.91 9.69
C GLY A 328 30.45 -9.43 10.63
N ALA A 329 29.22 -9.29 10.11
CA ALA A 329 28.05 -8.99 10.94
C ALA A 329 27.75 -10.09 11.97
N GLY A 330 27.87 -11.36 11.58
CA GLY A 330 27.70 -12.51 12.47
C GLY A 330 28.61 -12.47 13.71
N GLY A 331 29.87 -12.05 13.53
CA GLY A 331 30.80 -11.88 14.64
C GLY A 331 30.37 -10.78 15.63
N ILE A 332 29.86 -9.65 15.13
CA ILE A 332 29.32 -8.58 15.97
C ILE A 332 28.05 -9.03 16.70
N VAL A 333 27.17 -9.78 16.03
CA VAL A 333 25.96 -10.34 16.66
C VAL A 333 26.31 -11.30 17.80
N ALA A 334 27.37 -12.10 17.67
CA ALA A 334 27.84 -12.94 18.77
C ALA A 334 28.23 -12.11 19.99
N ALA A 335 28.95 -10.99 19.81
CA ALA A 335 29.28 -10.07 20.90
C ALA A 335 28.03 -9.40 21.50
N MET A 336 27.06 -8.99 20.68
CA MET A 336 25.78 -8.45 21.15
C MET A 336 25.02 -9.47 22.00
N ALA A 337 25.04 -10.74 21.62
CA ALA A 337 24.41 -11.83 22.37
C ALA A 337 25.09 -12.04 23.73
N MET A 338 26.42 -11.90 23.82
CA MET A 338 27.12 -11.91 25.11
C MET A 338 26.68 -10.75 26.00
N ILE A 339 26.68 -9.52 25.46
CA ILE A 339 26.23 -8.32 26.21
C ILE A 339 24.79 -8.50 26.70
N LYS A 340 23.93 -9.15 25.91
CA LYS A 340 22.55 -9.48 26.32
C LYS A 340 22.53 -10.44 27.52
N LEU A 341 23.40 -11.45 27.56
CA LEU A 341 23.48 -12.37 28.71
C LEU A 341 23.89 -11.61 29.98
N GLU A 342 24.86 -10.71 29.89
CA GLU A 342 25.28 -9.86 31.01
C GLU A 342 24.17 -8.91 31.48
N ILE A 343 23.48 -8.23 30.54
CA ILE A 343 22.32 -7.41 30.89
C ILE A 343 21.22 -8.25 31.57
N ALA A 344 21.02 -9.50 31.13
CA ALA A 344 20.06 -10.40 31.75
C ALA A 344 20.47 -10.75 33.19
N ALA A 345 21.77 -10.92 33.45
CA ALA A 345 22.33 -11.22 34.77
C ALA A 345 22.22 -10.04 35.76
N LEU A 346 21.99 -8.81 35.29
CA LEU A 346 21.75 -7.65 36.16
C LEU A 346 20.38 -7.64 36.84
N HIS A 347 19.46 -8.54 36.48
CA HIS A 347 18.10 -8.66 37.06
C HIS A 347 17.33 -7.32 37.09
N LEU A 348 17.50 -6.50 36.05
CA LEU A 348 16.83 -5.20 35.93
C LEU A 348 15.30 -5.37 35.80
N PRO A 349 14.50 -4.34 36.19
CA PRO A 349 13.07 -4.34 35.94
C PRO A 349 12.75 -4.57 34.47
N LEU A 350 11.71 -5.35 34.17
CA LEU A 350 11.39 -5.86 32.84
C LEU A 350 11.49 -4.82 31.71
N PHE A 351 10.87 -3.65 31.88
CA PHE A 351 10.90 -2.60 30.86
C PHE A 351 12.30 -1.99 30.67
N VAL A 352 13.04 -1.80 31.77
CA VAL A 352 14.41 -1.28 31.76
C VAL A 352 15.36 -2.30 31.10
N GLN A 353 15.20 -3.58 31.42
CA GLN A 353 15.94 -4.67 30.78
C GLN A 353 15.67 -4.70 29.26
N GLY A 354 14.39 -4.65 28.86
CA GLY A 354 14.01 -4.58 27.45
C GLY A 354 14.58 -3.35 26.73
N PHE A 355 14.63 -2.20 27.40
CA PHE A 355 15.27 -1.00 26.88
C PHE A 355 16.77 -1.20 26.64
N PHE A 356 17.51 -1.80 27.58
CA PHE A 356 18.94 -2.06 27.41
C PHE A 356 19.23 -3.15 26.37
N PHE A 357 18.38 -4.19 26.25
CA PHE A 357 18.43 -5.10 25.11
C PHE A 357 18.25 -4.35 23.79
N GLY A 358 17.25 -3.46 23.73
CA GLY A 358 16.97 -2.63 22.56
C GLY A 358 18.13 -1.71 22.19
N LEU A 359 18.76 -1.07 23.19
CA LEU A 359 19.91 -0.19 23.01
C LEU A 359 21.14 -0.96 22.53
N ASN A 360 21.46 -2.10 23.16
CA ASN A 360 22.54 -3.00 22.72
C ASN A 360 22.34 -3.40 21.25
N TYR A 361 21.13 -3.79 20.89
CA TYR A 361 20.82 -4.20 19.53
C TYR A 361 20.88 -3.04 18.53
N ALA A 362 20.34 -1.88 18.87
CA ALA A 362 20.36 -0.69 18.04
C ALA A 362 21.80 -0.25 17.75
N LEU A 363 22.64 -0.15 18.78
CA LEU A 363 24.05 0.20 18.64
C LEU A 363 24.81 -0.83 17.81
N GLY A 364 24.58 -2.12 18.04
CA GLY A 364 25.22 -3.19 17.26
C GLY A 364 24.81 -3.17 15.78
N PHE A 365 23.54 -2.97 15.46
CA PHE A 365 23.10 -2.85 14.06
C PHE A 365 23.60 -1.57 13.38
N VAL A 366 23.68 -0.45 14.11
CA VAL A 366 24.31 0.78 13.60
C VAL A 366 25.80 0.53 13.34
N LEU A 367 26.52 -0.14 14.23
CA LEU A 367 27.92 -0.48 14.03
C LEU A 367 28.15 -1.39 12.82
N ILE A 368 27.33 -2.45 12.69
CA ILE A 368 27.36 -3.34 11.51
C ILE A 368 27.19 -2.54 10.22
N HIS A 369 26.22 -1.60 10.21
CA HIS A 369 25.96 -0.72 9.07
C HIS A 369 27.14 0.20 8.76
N LEU A 370 27.71 0.87 9.78
CA LEU A 370 28.84 1.79 9.62
C LEU A 370 30.11 1.08 9.12
N LEU A 371 30.29 -0.19 9.45
CA LEU A 371 31.42 -1.00 8.97
C LEU A 371 31.20 -1.59 7.56
N GLY A 372 30.04 -1.35 6.93
CA GLY A 372 29.71 -1.91 5.62
C GLY A 372 29.44 -3.43 5.68
N PHE A 373 29.14 -3.95 6.87
CA PHE A 373 28.74 -5.34 7.07
C PHE A 373 27.24 -5.51 6.82
N THR A 374 26.84 -6.73 6.48
CA THR A 374 25.47 -7.02 6.03
C THR A 374 24.69 -7.81 7.08
N VAL A 375 23.63 -7.22 7.64
CA VAL A 375 22.64 -8.01 8.41
C VAL A 375 21.66 -8.64 7.44
N ALA A 376 21.66 -9.97 7.38
CA ALA A 376 20.70 -10.71 6.58
C ALA A 376 19.26 -10.40 7.02
N THR A 377 18.29 -10.51 6.10
CA THR A 377 16.82 -10.45 6.33
C THR A 377 16.14 -9.07 6.49
N LYS A 378 16.87 -7.95 6.59
CA LYS A 378 16.28 -6.59 6.44
C LYS A 378 16.02 -6.24 4.96
N GLN A 379 16.92 -6.71 4.11
CA GLN A 379 16.98 -6.46 2.68
C GLN A 379 15.88 -7.12 1.81
N PRO A 380 15.41 -8.37 2.07
CA PRO A 380 14.36 -8.98 1.26
C PRO A 380 13.09 -8.13 1.18
N ALA A 381 12.76 -7.44 2.28
CA ALA A 381 11.62 -6.54 2.34
C ALA A 381 11.81 -5.30 1.45
N MET A 382 12.99 -4.66 1.52
CA MET A 382 13.31 -3.49 0.70
C MET A 382 13.42 -3.86 -0.79
N THR A 383 13.98 -5.02 -1.10
CA THR A 383 14.13 -5.48 -2.47
C THR A 383 12.80 -5.90 -3.09
N ALA A 384 11.93 -6.65 -2.40
CA ALA A 384 10.60 -7.00 -2.94
C ALA A 384 9.78 -5.76 -3.30
N ALA A 385 9.87 -4.73 -2.45
CA ALA A 385 9.30 -3.42 -2.66
C ALA A 385 9.88 -2.70 -3.90
N ALA A 386 11.20 -2.70 -4.06
CA ALA A 386 11.92 -2.18 -5.24
C ALA A 386 11.52 -2.90 -6.54
N LEU A 387 11.42 -4.22 -6.49
CA LEU A 387 11.10 -5.06 -7.65
C LEU A 387 9.67 -4.80 -8.12
N ALA A 388 8.73 -4.66 -7.18
CA ALA A 388 7.38 -4.23 -7.47
C ALA A 388 7.29 -2.77 -7.97
N ALA A 389 8.29 -1.94 -7.63
CA ALA A 389 8.43 -0.59 -8.14
C ALA A 389 8.75 -0.58 -9.65
N THR A 390 9.55 -1.56 -10.14
CA THR A 390 9.89 -1.69 -11.58
C THR A 390 8.75 -2.19 -12.48
N LEU A 391 7.58 -2.57 -11.94
CA LEU A 391 6.41 -2.93 -12.76
C LEU A 391 5.85 -1.80 -13.65
N SER A 392 6.35 -0.56 -13.49
CA SER A 392 5.61 0.64 -13.89
C SER A 392 6.16 1.46 -15.05
N GLU A 393 7.23 1.05 -15.75
CA GLU A 393 7.63 1.84 -16.93
C GLU A 393 6.72 1.58 -18.15
N ASP A 394 6.11 0.39 -18.25
CA ASP A 394 5.29 0.00 -19.42
C ASP A 394 3.78 -0.20 -19.15
N TRP A 395 3.32 -0.05 -17.90
CA TRP A 395 1.93 -0.40 -17.56
C TRP A 395 0.95 0.76 -17.75
N SER A 396 0.31 0.80 -18.91
CA SER A 396 -0.80 1.70 -19.28
C SER A 396 -2.20 1.15 -18.91
N GLY A 397 -2.28 0.13 -18.06
CA GLY A 397 -3.55 -0.52 -17.68
C GLY A 397 -4.17 -1.43 -18.75
N ARG A 398 -3.56 -1.57 -19.95
CA ARG A 398 -4.09 -2.39 -21.07
C ARG A 398 -3.32 -3.69 -21.37
N GLY A 399 -2.27 -4.02 -20.60
CA GLY A 399 -1.44 -5.23 -20.83
C GLY A 399 -1.41 -6.21 -19.64
N THR A 400 -1.11 -7.48 -19.90
CA THR A 400 -0.78 -8.47 -18.86
C THR A 400 0.54 -8.07 -18.19
N PRO A 401 0.60 -7.96 -16.84
CA PRO A 401 1.84 -7.62 -16.17
C PRO A 401 2.92 -8.66 -16.50
N ASP A 402 4.18 -8.24 -16.65
CA ASP A 402 5.31 -9.17 -16.76
C ASP A 402 5.59 -9.83 -15.39
N LEU A 403 4.71 -10.78 -15.03
CA LEU A 403 4.84 -11.60 -13.84
C LEU A 403 6.12 -12.45 -13.86
N ARG A 404 6.67 -12.70 -15.06
CA ARG A 404 7.87 -13.52 -15.25
C ARG A 404 9.12 -12.76 -14.85
N GLY A 405 9.31 -11.51 -15.31
CA GLY A 405 10.45 -10.69 -14.92
C GLY A 405 10.50 -10.43 -13.40
N ILE A 406 9.33 -10.27 -12.76
CA ILE A 406 9.23 -10.13 -11.30
C ILE A 406 9.70 -11.39 -10.59
N ALA A 407 9.21 -12.55 -11.00
CA ALA A 407 9.58 -13.82 -10.37
C ALA A 407 11.09 -14.11 -10.49
N ASP A 408 11.75 -13.74 -11.61
CA ASP A 408 13.20 -13.92 -11.77
C ASP A 408 13.97 -13.03 -10.80
N LYS A 409 13.65 -11.74 -10.72
CA LYS A 409 14.34 -10.84 -9.78
C LYS A 409 14.09 -11.22 -8.31
N CYS A 410 12.90 -11.73 -7.98
CA CYS A 410 12.60 -12.26 -6.65
C CYS A 410 13.45 -13.49 -6.30
N VAL A 411 13.71 -14.39 -7.25
CA VAL A 411 14.61 -15.55 -7.06
C VAL A 411 16.04 -15.09 -6.77
N HIS A 412 16.57 -14.13 -7.54
CA HIS A 412 17.90 -13.55 -7.30
C HIS A 412 18.02 -12.91 -5.92
N THR A 413 16.96 -12.25 -5.48
CA THR A 413 16.86 -11.65 -4.14
C THR A 413 16.89 -12.72 -3.07
N MET A 414 15.98 -13.70 -3.11
CA MET A 414 15.94 -14.78 -2.11
C MET A 414 17.27 -15.51 -2.00
N ARG A 415 17.96 -15.74 -3.13
CA ARG A 415 19.29 -16.36 -3.14
C ARG A 415 20.35 -15.51 -2.43
N SER A 416 20.43 -14.22 -2.76
CA SER A 416 21.39 -13.30 -2.13
C SER A 416 21.17 -13.28 -0.62
N GLN A 417 19.90 -13.29 -0.21
CA GLN A 417 19.51 -13.31 1.20
C GLN A 417 19.85 -14.63 1.90
N SER A 418 19.65 -15.79 1.25
CA SER A 418 20.08 -17.08 1.81
C SER A 418 21.59 -17.13 2.04
N VAL A 419 22.40 -16.56 1.13
CA VAL A 419 23.86 -16.49 1.31
C VAL A 419 24.25 -15.54 2.44
N ALA A 420 23.59 -14.39 2.56
CA ALA A 420 23.81 -13.49 3.69
C ALA A 420 23.45 -14.15 5.04
N ILE A 421 22.32 -14.87 5.11
CA ILE A 421 21.92 -15.62 6.32
C ILE A 421 23.00 -16.65 6.67
N LEU A 422 23.47 -17.40 5.67
CA LEU A 422 24.52 -18.41 5.88
C LEU A 422 25.82 -17.77 6.39
N GLY A 423 26.25 -16.63 5.82
CA GLY A 423 27.40 -15.88 6.31
C GLY A 423 27.26 -15.47 7.78
N ASN A 424 26.13 -14.84 8.15
CA ASN A 424 25.87 -14.46 9.53
C ASN A 424 25.93 -15.65 10.50
N VAL A 425 25.29 -16.78 10.14
CA VAL A 425 25.22 -17.98 10.98
C VAL A 425 26.59 -18.63 11.13
N LEU A 426 27.32 -18.82 10.03
CA LEU A 426 28.59 -19.54 10.03
C LEU A 426 29.68 -18.84 10.84
N LEU A 427 29.65 -17.52 10.98
CA LEU A 427 30.60 -16.82 11.86
C LEU A 427 30.06 -16.60 13.28
N SER A 428 28.76 -16.37 13.47
CA SER A 428 28.19 -16.10 14.81
C SER A 428 28.37 -17.28 15.77
N LEU A 429 28.16 -18.52 15.32
CA LEU A 429 28.33 -19.71 16.16
C LEU A 429 29.78 -19.89 16.67
N PRO A 430 30.81 -20.01 15.81
CA PRO A 430 32.18 -20.22 16.29
C PRO A 430 32.72 -19.02 17.08
N VAL A 431 32.32 -17.79 16.73
CA VAL A 431 32.71 -16.61 17.51
C VAL A 431 32.05 -16.62 18.89
N ALA A 432 30.78 -17.02 19.02
CA ALA A 432 30.14 -17.17 20.33
C ALA A 432 30.84 -18.24 21.17
N VAL A 433 31.21 -19.39 20.59
CA VAL A 433 32.00 -20.42 21.28
C VAL A 433 33.34 -19.85 21.75
N LEU A 434 34.04 -19.11 20.88
CA LEU A 434 35.33 -18.49 21.21
C LEU A 434 35.20 -17.46 22.33
N ILE A 435 34.21 -16.56 22.27
CA ILE A 435 33.92 -15.56 23.32
C ILE A 435 33.63 -16.28 24.64
N SER A 436 32.80 -17.31 24.59
CA SER A 436 32.44 -18.13 25.75
C SER A 436 33.69 -18.77 26.39
N TRP A 437 34.57 -19.36 25.58
CA TRP A 437 35.86 -19.90 26.02
C TRP A 437 36.78 -18.87 26.64
N MET A 438 36.95 -17.72 26.00
CA MET A 438 37.78 -16.62 26.52
C MET A 438 37.25 -16.11 27.86
N TRP A 439 35.92 -16.00 28.00
CA TRP A 439 35.28 -15.58 29.23
C TRP A 439 35.53 -16.56 30.38
N TYR A 440 35.32 -17.86 30.14
CA TYR A 440 35.59 -18.88 31.14
C TYR A 440 37.07 -18.92 31.55
N ALA A 441 37.99 -18.78 30.59
CA ALA A 441 39.42 -18.71 30.89
C ALA A 441 39.79 -17.50 31.76
N GLN A 442 39.09 -16.37 31.62
CA GLN A 442 39.39 -15.13 32.34
C GLN A 442 38.71 -15.04 33.72
N PHE A 443 37.48 -15.55 33.85
CA PHE A 443 36.64 -15.38 35.03
C PHE A 443 36.33 -16.69 35.79
N GLY A 444 36.63 -17.85 35.21
CA GLY A 444 36.36 -19.16 35.80
C GLY A 444 34.87 -19.54 35.87
N VAL A 445 33.98 -18.72 35.31
CA VAL A 445 32.53 -18.91 35.31
C VAL A 445 32.03 -18.95 33.87
N PRO A 446 31.14 -19.89 33.50
CA PRO A 446 30.59 -19.94 32.14
C PRO A 446 29.71 -18.71 31.83
N THR A 447 29.71 -18.27 30.57
CA THR A 447 28.88 -17.14 30.11
C THR A 447 27.38 -17.37 30.29
N ALA A 448 26.96 -18.64 30.20
CA ALA A 448 25.61 -19.07 30.48
C ALA A 448 25.70 -20.29 31.41
N GLY A 449 25.19 -20.21 32.63
CA GLY A 449 25.09 -21.38 33.51
C GLY A 449 24.24 -22.50 32.88
N VAL A 450 24.30 -23.71 33.45
CA VAL A 450 23.62 -24.91 32.91
C VAL A 450 22.14 -24.66 32.62
N GLU A 451 21.40 -24.08 33.57
CA GLU A 451 19.97 -23.76 33.41
C GLU A 451 19.73 -22.79 32.24
N LYS A 452 20.53 -21.71 32.17
CA LYS A 452 20.41 -20.73 31.09
C LYS A 452 20.76 -21.34 29.74
N ALA A 453 21.82 -22.15 29.68
CA ALA A 453 22.25 -22.84 28.47
C ALA A 453 21.17 -23.83 27.97
N THR A 454 20.49 -24.55 28.87
CA THR A 454 19.37 -25.44 28.51
C THR A 454 18.23 -24.63 27.92
N HIS A 455 17.83 -23.53 28.57
CA HIS A 455 16.80 -22.63 28.05
C HIS A 455 17.17 -22.07 26.66
N LEU A 456 18.44 -21.72 26.42
CA LEU A 456 18.90 -21.26 25.11
C LEU A 456 18.75 -22.33 24.01
N LEU A 457 18.87 -23.63 24.33
CA LEU A 457 18.62 -24.72 23.39
C LEU A 457 17.13 -25.03 23.21
N GLU A 458 16.32 -24.97 24.27
CA GLU A 458 14.86 -25.15 24.21
C GLU A 458 14.22 -24.10 23.30
N GLU A 459 14.72 -22.86 23.35
CA GLU A 459 14.32 -21.77 22.46
C GLU A 459 14.64 -22.01 20.97
N LEU A 460 15.47 -23.00 20.65
CA LEU A 460 15.78 -23.42 19.27
C LEU A 460 14.90 -24.58 18.81
N ASP A 461 14.16 -25.25 19.70
CA ASP A 461 13.33 -26.40 19.34
C ASP A 461 12.18 -25.96 18.42
N PRO A 462 12.16 -26.38 17.14
CA PRO A 462 11.13 -25.95 16.20
C PRO A 462 9.76 -26.60 16.43
N ILE A 463 9.68 -27.69 17.20
CA ILE A 463 8.46 -28.50 17.38
C ILE A 463 7.81 -28.23 18.73
N HIS A 464 8.59 -28.30 19.82
CA HIS A 464 8.05 -28.24 21.17
C HIS A 464 8.04 -26.83 21.78
N SER A 465 8.66 -25.86 21.10
CA SER A 465 8.68 -24.47 21.52
C SER A 465 7.96 -23.57 20.50
N PRO A 466 7.52 -22.36 20.90
CA PRO A 466 6.98 -21.35 19.97
C PRO A 466 8.04 -20.71 19.05
N ALA A 467 9.22 -21.33 18.86
CA ALA A 467 10.35 -20.77 18.13
C ALA A 467 9.99 -20.25 16.73
N LEU A 468 9.22 -21.01 15.94
CA LEU A 468 8.83 -20.61 14.59
C LEU A 468 7.81 -19.45 14.60
N PHE A 469 6.93 -19.39 15.59
CA PHE A 469 6.01 -18.26 15.76
C PHE A 469 6.78 -16.98 16.13
N HIS A 470 7.70 -17.06 17.08
CA HIS A 470 8.59 -15.96 17.44
C HIS A 470 9.55 -15.57 16.31
N ALA A 471 9.94 -16.51 15.45
CA ALA A 471 10.68 -16.23 14.23
C ALA A 471 9.84 -15.46 13.20
N ALA A 472 8.54 -15.74 13.11
CA ALA A 472 7.63 -14.97 12.28
C ALA A 472 7.51 -13.52 12.79
N LEU A 473 7.43 -13.31 14.10
CA LEU A 473 7.44 -11.97 14.70
C LEU A 473 8.73 -11.20 14.39
N ALA A 474 9.89 -11.87 14.43
CA ALA A 474 11.15 -11.28 13.95
C ALA A 474 11.04 -10.85 12.48
N GLY A 475 10.47 -11.71 11.62
CA GLY A 475 10.19 -11.42 10.21
C GLY A 475 9.31 -10.18 10.01
N VAL A 476 8.27 -10.00 10.84
CA VAL A 476 7.44 -8.79 10.86
C VAL A 476 8.28 -7.57 11.23
N GLY A 477 9.11 -7.65 12.28
CA GLY A 477 10.02 -6.58 12.68
C GLY A 477 10.99 -6.13 11.59
N LEU A 478 11.55 -7.09 10.86
CA LEU A 478 12.44 -6.84 9.72
C LEU A 478 11.72 -6.12 8.58
N PHE A 479 10.49 -6.54 8.26
CA PHE A 479 9.64 -5.85 7.30
C PHE A 479 9.31 -4.42 7.75
N LEU A 480 8.87 -4.23 9.00
CA LEU A 480 8.56 -2.91 9.55
C LEU A 480 9.78 -1.99 9.59
N SER A 481 10.97 -2.51 9.89
CA SER A 481 12.24 -1.78 9.84
C SER A 481 12.54 -1.27 8.42
N GLY A 482 12.32 -2.10 7.40
CA GLY A 482 12.44 -1.68 5.99
C GLY A 482 11.45 -0.56 5.64
N LEU A 483 10.21 -0.65 6.13
CA LEU A 483 9.23 0.42 5.91
C LEU A 483 9.61 1.73 6.60
N PHE A 484 10.07 1.64 7.84
CA PHE A 484 10.51 2.78 8.62
C PHE A 484 11.73 3.47 7.99
N SER A 485 12.68 2.69 7.46
CA SER A 485 13.81 3.19 6.67
C SER A 485 13.32 4.04 5.49
N GLY A 486 12.49 3.47 4.61
CA GLY A 486 12.00 4.17 3.42
C GLY A 486 11.13 5.40 3.76
N TYR A 487 10.40 5.38 4.88
CA TYR A 487 9.68 6.54 5.39
C TYR A 487 10.62 7.69 5.80
N VAL A 488 11.69 7.37 6.53
CA VAL A 488 12.68 8.36 6.96
C VAL A 488 13.48 8.90 5.78
N ASP A 489 13.89 8.05 4.83
CA ASP A 489 14.58 8.49 3.61
C ASP A 489 13.70 9.44 2.78
N ASN A 490 12.44 9.08 2.54
CA ASN A 490 11.48 9.97 1.87
C ASN A 490 11.35 11.31 2.60
N ASN A 491 11.26 11.30 3.93
CA ASN A 491 11.15 12.54 4.71
C ASN A 491 12.45 13.37 4.64
N ALA A 492 13.61 12.73 4.67
CA ALA A 492 14.90 13.39 4.57
C ALA A 492 15.05 14.12 3.23
N ALA A 493 14.69 13.46 2.13
CA ALA A 493 14.62 14.06 0.81
C ALA A 493 13.57 15.18 0.75
N TYR A 494 12.34 14.88 1.18
CA TYR A 494 11.19 15.78 1.10
C TYR A 494 11.40 17.12 1.84
N TYR A 495 12.00 17.08 3.03
CA TYR A 495 12.31 18.27 3.81
C TYR A 495 13.67 18.88 3.44
N GLY A 496 14.43 18.26 2.53
CA GLY A 496 15.78 18.70 2.18
C GLY A 496 16.69 18.76 3.39
N ILE A 497 16.67 17.74 4.26
CA ILE A 497 17.41 17.77 5.55
C ILE A 497 18.89 18.05 5.30
N ALA A 498 19.50 17.43 4.29
CA ALA A 498 20.88 17.68 3.91
C ALA A 498 21.14 19.17 3.61
N ASP A 499 20.27 19.81 2.81
CA ASP A 499 20.39 21.22 2.48
C ASP A 499 20.14 22.12 3.68
N ARG A 500 19.20 21.77 4.56
CA ARG A 500 18.96 22.52 5.80
C ARG A 500 20.14 22.43 6.76
N LEU A 501 20.76 21.26 6.89
CA LEU A 501 22.01 21.09 7.65
C LEU A 501 23.10 21.99 7.08
N ARG A 502 23.26 21.99 5.74
CA ARG A 502 24.19 22.87 5.06
C ARG A 502 23.90 24.33 5.33
N HIS A 503 22.65 24.78 5.41
CA HIS A 503 22.31 26.21 5.60
C HIS A 503 22.21 26.65 7.06
N SER A 504 22.29 25.74 8.03
CA SER A 504 22.15 26.06 9.45
C SER A 504 23.36 26.84 9.98
N PRO A 505 23.19 28.09 10.45
CA PRO A 505 24.31 28.89 10.95
C PRO A 505 24.89 28.34 12.25
N LEU A 506 24.06 27.73 13.11
CA LEU A 506 24.50 27.09 14.35
C LEU A 506 25.40 25.89 14.05
N LEU A 507 24.95 24.99 13.16
CA LEU A 507 25.70 23.78 12.85
C LEU A 507 26.99 24.09 12.09
N ARG A 508 26.99 25.09 11.20
CA ARG A 508 28.22 25.58 10.59
C ARG A 508 29.22 26.10 11.62
N ARG A 509 28.76 26.80 12.66
CA ARG A 509 29.62 27.27 13.76
C ARG A 509 30.17 26.13 14.60
N LEU A 510 29.35 25.11 14.92
CA LEU A 510 29.74 24.00 15.79
C LEU A 510 30.61 22.93 15.08
N LEU A 511 30.27 22.59 13.83
CA LEU A 511 30.85 21.45 13.11
C LEU A 511 31.81 21.88 11.98
N GLY A 512 31.80 23.16 11.58
CA GLY A 512 32.65 23.68 10.51
C GLY A 512 32.47 22.90 9.21
N LYS A 513 33.58 22.46 8.61
CA LYS A 513 33.58 21.65 7.36
C LYS A 513 32.89 20.29 7.51
N ARG A 514 32.75 19.76 8.74
CA ARG A 514 32.09 18.47 8.98
C ARG A 514 30.59 18.51 8.68
N VAL A 515 29.97 19.70 8.60
CA VAL A 515 28.57 19.82 8.17
C VAL A 515 28.34 19.17 6.81
N GLU A 516 29.31 19.25 5.89
CA GLU A 516 29.15 18.62 4.56
C GLU A 516 29.13 17.09 4.64
N VAL A 517 29.95 16.52 5.53
CA VAL A 517 29.94 15.07 5.80
C VAL A 517 28.60 14.66 6.39
N TRP A 518 28.12 15.39 7.42
CA TRP A 518 26.83 15.10 8.05
C TRP A 518 25.64 15.33 7.11
N ALA A 519 25.70 16.32 6.22
CA ALA A 519 24.70 16.52 5.19
C ALA A 519 24.70 15.38 4.17
N GLY A 520 25.89 14.89 3.77
CA GLY A 520 26.03 13.70 2.93
C GLY A 520 25.43 12.46 3.57
N TYR A 521 25.71 12.22 4.87
CA TYR A 521 25.10 11.15 5.66
C TYR A 521 23.58 11.31 5.76
N ALA A 522 23.08 12.52 6.04
CA ALA A 522 21.65 12.76 6.13
C ALA A 522 20.92 12.50 4.81
N ASN A 523 21.59 12.66 3.67
CA ASN A 523 20.99 12.45 2.36
C ASN A 523 20.92 10.96 1.95
N HIS A 524 21.88 10.14 2.35
CA HIS A 524 22.02 8.77 1.85
C HIS A 524 21.83 7.67 2.92
N GLU A 525 21.98 8.00 4.19
CA GLU A 525 22.09 7.00 5.27
C GLU A 525 21.03 7.17 6.39
N SER A 526 20.20 8.21 6.32
CA SER A 526 19.22 8.55 7.36
C SER A 526 18.24 7.40 7.65
N GLY A 527 17.62 6.85 6.61
CA GLY A 527 16.67 5.76 6.75
C GLY A 527 17.35 4.47 7.14
N ALA A 528 18.53 4.16 6.59
CA ALA A 528 19.27 2.96 6.96
C ALA A 528 19.60 2.96 8.46
N LEU A 529 20.08 4.09 8.98
CA LEU A 529 20.36 4.30 10.40
C LEU A 529 19.07 4.19 11.25
N ALA A 530 18.04 4.94 10.90
CA ALA A 530 16.77 4.95 11.63
C ALA A 530 16.10 3.57 11.65
N GLY A 531 16.14 2.86 10.52
CA GLY A 531 15.64 1.49 10.39
C GLY A 531 16.40 0.50 11.26
N ASN A 532 17.73 0.63 11.36
CA ASN A 532 18.56 -0.23 12.24
C ASN A 532 18.30 0.05 13.72
N ILE A 533 18.14 1.33 14.10
CA ILE A 533 17.76 1.72 15.46
C ILE A 533 16.37 1.17 15.80
N PHE A 534 15.39 1.36 14.91
CA PHE A 534 14.05 0.81 15.07
C PHE A 534 14.07 -0.71 15.22
N LEU A 535 14.83 -1.42 14.37
CA LEU A 535 14.95 -2.87 14.46
C LEU A 535 15.56 -3.30 15.79
N GLY A 536 16.60 -2.61 16.26
CA GLY A 536 17.23 -2.90 17.54
C GLY A 536 16.25 -2.81 18.71
N PHE A 537 15.53 -1.70 18.83
CA PHE A 537 14.51 -1.54 19.86
C PHE A 537 13.33 -2.50 19.69
N TYR A 538 12.88 -2.76 18.46
CA TYR A 538 11.83 -3.76 18.21
C TYR A 538 12.25 -5.14 18.70
N LEU A 539 13.47 -5.59 18.34
CA LEU A 539 14.02 -6.89 18.75
C LEU A 539 14.24 -6.99 20.27
N GLY A 540 14.62 -5.89 20.92
CA GLY A 540 14.94 -5.88 22.35
C GLY A 540 13.72 -5.70 23.26
N MET A 541 12.70 -4.96 22.82
CA MET A 541 11.57 -4.57 23.67
C MET A 541 10.31 -5.42 23.47
N LEU A 542 10.15 -6.15 22.35
CA LEU A 542 8.90 -6.88 22.09
C LEU A 542 8.58 -7.91 23.19
N GLY A 543 9.60 -8.60 23.70
CA GLY A 543 9.45 -9.53 24.82
C GLY A 543 8.93 -8.87 26.09
N ALA A 544 9.47 -7.68 26.43
CA ALA A 544 9.01 -6.90 27.58
C ALA A 544 7.56 -6.43 27.40
N PHE A 545 7.18 -5.95 26.21
CA PHE A 545 5.79 -5.59 25.91
C PHE A 545 4.84 -6.80 25.98
N GLY A 546 5.26 -7.95 25.46
CA GLY A 546 4.50 -9.19 25.54
C GLY A 546 4.18 -9.56 26.97
N GLN A 547 5.21 -9.63 27.82
CA GLN A 547 5.05 -9.96 29.23
C GLN A 547 4.16 -8.97 29.99
N VAL A 548 4.31 -7.65 29.76
CA VAL A 548 3.44 -6.63 30.37
C VAL A 548 1.97 -6.79 29.96
N LEU A 549 1.72 -7.20 28.70
CA LEU A 549 0.37 -7.41 28.17
C LEU A 549 -0.19 -8.81 28.46
N GLY A 550 0.59 -9.70 29.11
CA GLY A 550 0.20 -11.11 29.31
C GLY A 550 0.17 -11.93 28.02
N LEU A 551 0.85 -11.48 26.97
CA LEU A 551 0.93 -12.14 25.67
C LEU A 551 2.28 -12.89 25.53
N PRO A 552 2.32 -14.10 24.96
CA PRO A 552 3.55 -14.87 24.77
C PRO A 552 4.37 -14.34 23.57
N LEU A 553 4.65 -13.04 23.55
CA LEU A 553 5.46 -12.40 22.51
C LEU A 553 6.93 -12.47 22.89
N ASP A 554 7.74 -13.00 21.97
CA ASP A 554 9.19 -12.96 22.03
C ASP A 554 9.73 -13.07 20.60
N ILE A 555 11.06 -12.96 20.43
CA ILE A 555 11.68 -12.90 19.11
C ILE A 555 12.81 -13.90 18.94
N ARG A 556 12.76 -14.65 17.83
CA ARG A 556 13.82 -15.55 17.37
C ARG A 556 14.38 -15.05 16.05
N HIS A 557 15.57 -14.48 16.10
CA HIS A 557 16.30 -14.06 14.91
C HIS A 557 17.48 -14.99 14.66
N VAL A 558 17.64 -15.44 13.42
CA VAL A 558 18.58 -16.50 13.02
C VAL A 558 20.02 -16.30 13.53
N SER A 559 20.56 -15.09 13.44
CA SER A 559 21.95 -14.82 13.88
C SER A 559 22.10 -14.89 15.41
N PHE A 560 21.08 -14.48 16.17
CA PHE A 560 21.08 -14.65 17.62
C PHE A 560 20.85 -16.10 18.02
N ALA A 561 20.00 -16.83 17.30
CA ALA A 561 19.79 -18.25 17.50
C ALA A 561 21.08 -19.06 17.31
N ALA A 562 21.87 -18.73 16.28
CA ALA A 562 23.18 -19.33 16.04
C ALA A 562 24.20 -19.01 17.16
N ALA A 563 24.24 -17.77 17.64
CA ALA A 563 25.08 -17.37 18.75
C ALA A 563 24.67 -18.07 20.07
N ASN A 564 23.37 -18.19 20.34
CA ASN A 564 22.83 -18.88 21.51
C ASN A 564 23.26 -20.35 21.56
N LEU A 565 23.23 -21.05 20.42
CA LEU A 565 23.77 -22.41 20.30
C LEU A 565 25.26 -22.45 20.68
N GLY A 566 26.05 -21.46 20.22
CA GLY A 566 27.46 -21.35 20.58
C GLY A 566 27.71 -21.12 22.07
N TYR A 567 26.92 -20.27 22.73
CA TYR A 567 27.02 -20.05 24.18
C TYR A 567 26.55 -21.25 25.01
N ALA A 568 25.54 -21.99 24.53
CA ALA A 568 25.07 -23.20 25.20
C ALA A 568 26.09 -24.35 25.11
N TRP A 569 26.89 -24.37 24.03
CA TRP A 569 27.90 -25.41 23.80
C TRP A 569 28.91 -25.55 24.94
N GLN A 570 29.42 -24.43 25.44
CA GLN A 570 30.47 -24.44 26.48
C GLN A 570 29.98 -25.13 27.76
N SER A 571 28.74 -24.86 28.18
CA SER A 571 28.26 -25.28 29.50
C SER A 571 27.63 -26.67 29.50
N LEU A 572 27.07 -27.09 28.37
CA LEU A 572 26.33 -28.36 28.27
C LEU A 572 27.11 -29.48 27.58
N HIS A 573 28.13 -29.15 26.77
CA HIS A 573 28.81 -30.10 25.89
C HIS A 573 27.83 -31.05 25.19
N PRO A 574 26.83 -30.50 24.45
CA PRO A 574 25.71 -31.28 23.97
C PRO A 574 26.14 -32.37 22.98
N ALA A 575 25.44 -33.50 23.00
CA ALA A 575 25.65 -34.56 22.02
C ALA A 575 25.44 -34.05 20.59
N TRP A 576 26.14 -34.63 19.61
CA TRP A 576 26.02 -34.23 18.20
C TRP A 576 24.59 -34.27 17.65
N SER A 577 23.74 -35.16 18.16
CA SER A 577 22.32 -35.21 17.80
C SER A 577 21.59 -33.92 18.19
N VAL A 578 21.83 -33.40 19.40
CA VAL A 578 21.26 -32.14 19.89
C VAL A 578 21.78 -30.97 19.07
N VAL A 579 23.07 -30.95 18.76
CA VAL A 579 23.69 -29.92 17.91
C VAL A 579 23.06 -29.88 16.53
N LEU A 580 22.92 -31.04 15.87
CA LEU A 580 22.30 -31.12 14.54
C LEU A 580 20.82 -30.71 14.58
N TYR A 581 20.09 -31.09 15.63
CA TYR A 581 18.70 -30.67 15.82
C TYR A 581 18.57 -29.16 16.07
N SER A 582 19.44 -28.57 16.89
CA SER A 582 19.48 -27.12 17.12
C SER A 582 19.90 -26.37 15.85
N LEU A 583 20.82 -26.90 15.04
CA LEU A 583 21.17 -26.33 13.74
C LEU A 583 19.99 -26.36 12.76
N LEU A 584 19.19 -27.43 12.76
CA LEU A 584 17.92 -27.49 12.02
C LEU A 584 16.96 -26.39 12.51
N GLY A 585 16.84 -26.22 13.83
CA GLY A 585 16.07 -25.13 14.45
C GLY A 585 16.52 -23.74 13.98
N VAL A 586 17.82 -23.46 14.02
CA VAL A 586 18.43 -22.22 13.51
C VAL A 586 18.10 -22.02 12.02
N ALA A 587 18.24 -23.07 11.21
CA ALA A 587 17.93 -23.00 9.78
C ALA A 587 16.44 -22.68 9.52
N LEU A 588 15.53 -23.32 10.25
CA LEU A 588 14.09 -23.07 10.16
C LEU A 588 13.71 -21.66 10.63
N ILE A 589 14.31 -21.17 11.71
CA ILE A 589 14.15 -19.79 12.18
C ILE A 589 14.56 -18.81 11.07
N GLY A 590 15.72 -19.01 10.45
CA GLY A 590 16.19 -18.18 9.33
C GLY A 590 15.28 -18.22 8.11
N MET A 591 14.77 -19.41 7.77
CA MET A 591 13.79 -19.58 6.70
C MET A 591 12.50 -18.81 6.99
N VAL A 592 11.97 -18.89 8.21
CA VAL A 592 10.74 -18.16 8.60
C VAL A 592 10.99 -16.65 8.64
N ASN A 593 12.11 -16.18 9.21
CA ASN A 593 12.48 -14.76 9.19
C ASN A 593 12.46 -14.20 7.75
N LEU A 594 13.06 -14.94 6.81
CA LEU A 594 13.12 -14.57 5.38
C LEU A 594 11.73 -14.62 4.71
N LEU A 595 10.98 -15.71 4.86
CA LEU A 595 9.69 -15.90 4.19
C LEU A 595 8.65 -14.87 4.66
N VAL A 596 8.58 -14.59 5.96
CA VAL A 596 7.60 -13.64 6.51
C VAL A 596 7.94 -12.22 6.11
N SER A 597 9.20 -11.79 6.26
CA SER A 597 9.63 -10.43 5.89
C SER A 597 9.45 -10.15 4.39
N PHE A 598 9.92 -11.08 3.54
CA PHE A 598 9.79 -10.98 2.09
C PHE A 598 8.32 -11.07 1.64
N GLY A 599 7.56 -12.02 2.19
CA GLY A 599 6.16 -12.24 1.85
C GLY A 599 5.27 -11.03 2.14
N LEU A 600 5.46 -10.40 3.30
CA LEU A 600 4.75 -9.17 3.66
C LEU A 600 5.11 -8.01 2.74
N ALA A 601 6.39 -7.84 2.40
CA ALA A 601 6.82 -6.81 1.48
C ALA A 601 6.28 -7.00 0.06
N LEU A 602 6.34 -8.23 -0.47
CA LEU A 602 5.78 -8.55 -1.77
C LEU A 602 4.26 -8.34 -1.79
N ALA A 603 3.55 -8.78 -0.74
CA ALA A 603 2.12 -8.58 -0.62
C ALA A 603 1.74 -7.09 -0.57
N LEU A 604 2.47 -6.29 0.22
CA LEU A 604 2.28 -4.85 0.28
C LEU A 604 2.51 -4.20 -1.09
N ALA A 605 3.57 -4.60 -1.79
CA ALA A 605 3.96 -3.95 -3.02
C ALA A 605 3.06 -4.33 -4.22
N VAL A 606 2.61 -5.59 -4.31
CA VAL A 606 1.57 -6.01 -5.27
C VAL A 606 0.27 -5.23 -5.01
N ARG A 607 -0.10 -5.09 -3.74
CA ARG A 607 -1.31 -4.35 -3.35
C ARG A 607 -1.21 -2.85 -3.61
N ALA A 608 -0.02 -2.25 -3.46
CA ALA A 608 0.26 -0.84 -3.77
C ALA A 608 -0.02 -0.50 -5.23
N ARG A 609 0.03 -1.50 -6.13
CA ARG A 609 -0.22 -1.37 -7.57
C ARG A 609 -1.66 -1.67 -7.98
N GLY A 610 -2.58 -1.84 -7.01
CA GLY A 610 -3.97 -2.19 -7.30
C GLY A 610 -4.17 -3.62 -7.80
N LEU A 611 -3.13 -4.47 -7.76
CA LEU A 611 -3.23 -5.86 -8.16
C LEU A 611 -3.91 -6.69 -7.05
N GLY A 612 -4.88 -7.52 -7.44
CA GLY A 612 -5.64 -8.36 -6.52
C GLY A 612 -4.85 -9.55 -5.95
N ARG A 613 -5.45 -10.25 -4.98
CA ARG A 613 -4.86 -11.44 -4.32
C ARG A 613 -4.47 -12.55 -5.30
N LEU A 614 -5.20 -12.70 -6.41
CA LEU A 614 -4.91 -13.68 -7.46
C LEU A 614 -3.56 -13.42 -8.15
N ALA A 615 -3.16 -12.16 -8.32
CA ALA A 615 -1.86 -11.82 -8.89
C ALA A 615 -0.72 -12.23 -7.94
N LEU A 616 -0.88 -11.97 -6.64
CA LEU A 616 0.06 -12.39 -5.60
C LEU A 616 0.26 -13.91 -5.60
N LEU A 617 -0.83 -14.69 -5.65
CA LEU A 617 -0.78 -16.15 -5.69
C LEU A 617 -0.08 -16.67 -6.96
N LYS A 618 -0.33 -16.04 -8.13
CA LYS A 618 0.35 -16.39 -9.38
C LYS A 618 1.86 -16.12 -9.30
N VAL A 619 2.27 -14.96 -8.75
CA VAL A 619 3.69 -14.63 -8.54
C VAL A 619 4.34 -15.62 -7.57
N ALA A 620 3.69 -15.93 -6.44
CA ALA A 620 4.18 -16.90 -5.46
C ALA A 620 4.33 -18.32 -6.04
N GLY A 621 3.35 -18.79 -6.83
CA GLY A 621 3.42 -20.08 -7.50
C GLY A 621 4.55 -20.16 -8.53
N GLN A 622 4.75 -19.10 -9.31
CA GLN A 622 5.87 -19.01 -10.26
C GLN A 622 7.23 -18.99 -9.55
N LEU A 623 7.34 -18.24 -8.45
CA LEU A 623 8.53 -18.18 -7.61
C LEU A 623 8.93 -19.56 -7.08
N GLY A 624 7.98 -20.29 -6.48
CA GLY A 624 8.20 -21.64 -5.96
C GLY A 624 8.64 -22.61 -7.05
N SER A 625 7.98 -22.57 -8.21
CA SER A 625 8.34 -23.44 -9.35
C SER A 625 9.76 -23.19 -9.88
N ARG A 626 10.27 -21.95 -9.78
CA ARG A 626 11.60 -21.57 -10.30
C ARG A 626 12.72 -21.85 -9.32
N LEU A 627 12.50 -21.62 -8.02
CA LEU A 627 13.44 -22.02 -6.97
C LEU A 627 13.77 -23.52 -7.04
N LEU A 628 12.77 -24.34 -7.41
CA LEU A 628 12.93 -25.79 -7.58
C LEU A 628 13.62 -26.19 -8.91
N ARG A 629 13.45 -25.40 -9.99
CA ARG A 629 13.86 -25.81 -11.35
C ARG A 629 15.15 -25.17 -11.88
N ARG A 630 15.64 -24.06 -11.30
CA ARG A 630 16.82 -23.33 -11.84
C ARG A 630 17.77 -22.85 -10.72
N PRO A 631 18.70 -23.70 -10.24
CA PRO A 631 19.61 -23.33 -9.14
C PRO A 631 20.85 -22.49 -9.54
N GLN A 632 21.15 -22.29 -10.84
CA GLN A 632 22.37 -21.59 -11.28
C GLN A 632 22.11 -20.16 -11.79
N PRO A 633 23.06 -19.20 -11.57
CA PRO A 633 22.93 -17.83 -12.07
C PRO A 633 23.13 -17.82 -13.59
N GLN A 634 22.14 -17.39 -14.36
CA GLN A 634 22.38 -16.87 -15.70
C GLN A 634 22.65 -15.37 -15.59
N PRO A 635 23.66 -14.83 -16.28
CA PRO A 635 23.87 -13.39 -16.34
C PRO A 635 22.61 -12.75 -16.95
N SER A 636 22.15 -11.67 -16.33
CA SER A 636 21.11 -10.82 -16.90
C SER A 636 21.59 -10.33 -18.26
N ARG A 637 20.90 -10.73 -19.35
CA ARG A 637 21.07 -10.07 -20.65
C ARG A 637 20.48 -8.68 -20.49
N GLN A 638 21.30 -7.70 -20.11
CA GLN A 638 20.95 -6.31 -20.28
C GLN A 638 20.81 -6.07 -21.80
N GLN A 639 19.61 -5.70 -22.24
CA GLN A 639 19.51 -4.98 -23.50
C GLN A 639 20.25 -3.65 -23.29
N PRO A 640 21.15 -3.25 -24.20
CA PRO A 640 21.83 -1.97 -24.07
C PRO A 640 20.77 -0.88 -24.04
N ILE A 641 20.77 -0.09 -22.96
CA ILE A 641 20.11 1.19 -22.93
C ILE A 641 20.82 2.01 -24.01
N LEU A 642 20.18 2.17 -25.16
CA LEU A 642 20.60 3.12 -26.16
C LEU A 642 20.59 4.49 -25.47
N SER A 643 21.79 5.01 -25.27
CA SER A 643 21.98 6.41 -24.95
C SER A 643 21.80 7.16 -26.25
N ASP A 644 20.70 7.91 -26.34
CA ASP A 644 20.59 9.18 -27.07
C ASP A 644 19.49 10.02 -26.42
#